data_AF-A0A2S2PKE3-F1
#
_entry.id   AF-A0A2S2PKE3-F1
#
_cell.length_a   1.000
_cell.length_b   1.000
_cell.length_c   1.000
_cell.angle_alpha   90.00
_cell.angle_beta   90.00
_cell.angle_gamma   90.00
#
_symmetry.space_group_name_H-M   'P 1'
#
loop_
_entity.id
_entity.type
_entity.pdbx_description
1 polymer ?
#
loop_
_entity_poly.entity_id
_entity_poly.type
_entity_poly.pdbx_seq_one_letter_code
_entity_poly.pdbx_strand_id
1 'polypeptide(L)'
;IMTQDQFDQFKFRIPKRFETTEDYKERIADASMDSYTSDDIERLKRIYPKVCSTFSEFWKTMNDLGMPMTTKTFNFYKSQFPKRNEKDYEQYFARLNSAAKLPESIAMSKEEFDLLNSRFPKAPERYFSYEQRLQLLSIEPLDSYDFYDLKNLFSISHETYNEHYKRLFSNFREPLSLDEFKKEKSLRVLIGETFMDHFKRIIDIYYQSEENPYTQANGTTLSNNYGIETITDMENFVHHMIMYPFPYDTFDNYCERQYAIISEIEYDPNSTTTIWYNQMKKLLPRFNESIEIYRNRTKELEFPEITVKHFNRYKLEMPQPAETYSIYNSRTIAMVSTYNYLGKIKKQLYDTFISVSPNFYINYEKYVEKVKSSGYEPLSQDEFIAFKECLPKLQDSFLKFNENIKLMGLATIKLIDFNKLKIFYPRIHHISYDDYILDIELKYAKNRYREQIIDALKLSSDEFTDYKRKLPRQFEWSYETYQNRMKTEGISEILTMDDFYGARLANFPLADEDYEKYQEKMDSLNIDPIPSDVFNFLKRIYPDLFENRYEYRIKNIVYKVLKPPDYTENKYKSNMDNDIISKIIKRSKPYEKLEEKIKNLSTQMMTSKEFIWLKLNFPTSLYTYIIYKAKAIITILSSSTSTPNNNIGYMDEITHNSFKKAYFTSLNETYEEYETRMKSLKLIAFPRYIFRYCKAIYPHPFQSHQSYLDSVALYKIIELRNIKDSFASDFMTKWDWNSIPQETYIKFQAFFPRAFDTSINVDEHHLNLSIFNNGEIDLIKLSYFPRLAENYDTYKERMIKLGLGVMNTDLFTSFKTIYPNPITATSYSKYKELFQTISDNIFGDEKLNIRHIMTEEEFNNSIPHDFPKLFESWNTFCEERLILNSQTSRLINDRGAFSENLFNDMKTVFYPILGQNCVYYLKFIQSLSISDIPSWNGYFKNVISLYPKFFENIDNYNERLQDNQLKYLKLDANQFNIFFQIFPFPYESYLKYKIRNTDAPLTLSEKEFSYYQQVFPQISESYSRYSFRLKSEIDYDSVMLLQLFKLYKKLLPQIDESYNKYNDRFVAELKKISDKETKNQLSFFVKHKMYFNDMHYKKSGPAMTYDEFKLFKESLPMPEEFREDYIHRINKLADIAKENDKIPPEILPLELFINLKKIYPNKSNTNYKVYLNNMENIEVTPVSENTFNSLVEVAKSMALNRYTVYEKSFTDLINTKMSK
;
A
#
# COMPACT_ATOMS: atom_id res chain seq x y z
N ILE A 1 -38.26 -59.26 -77.52
CA ILE A 1 -38.20 -58.10 -78.44
C ILE A 1 -39.64 -57.65 -78.65
N MET A 2 -40.00 -56.42 -78.27
CA MET A 2 -41.34 -55.88 -78.49
C MET A 2 -41.51 -55.46 -79.97
N THR A 3 -42.71 -55.56 -80.52
CA THR A 3 -43.06 -54.91 -81.80
C THR A 3 -43.14 -53.39 -81.61
N GLN A 4 -43.10 -52.61 -82.70
CA GLN A 4 -43.22 -51.15 -82.63
C GLN A 4 -44.53 -50.72 -81.96
N ASP A 5 -45.64 -51.38 -82.29
CA ASP A 5 -46.94 -51.12 -81.67
C ASP A 5 -46.94 -51.47 -80.17
N GLN A 6 -46.35 -52.60 -79.77
CA GLN A 6 -46.18 -52.95 -78.35
C GLN A 6 -45.28 -51.95 -77.61
N PHE A 7 -44.25 -51.42 -78.28
CA PHE A 7 -43.36 -50.40 -77.71
C PHE A 7 -44.06 -49.04 -77.57
N ASP A 8 -44.86 -48.64 -78.54
CA ASP A 8 -45.63 -47.39 -78.49
C ASP A 8 -46.75 -47.46 -77.44
N GLN A 9 -47.41 -48.61 -77.30
CA GLN A 9 -48.35 -48.88 -76.20
C GLN A 9 -47.64 -48.89 -74.84
N PHE A 10 -46.45 -49.51 -74.74
CA PHE A 10 -45.65 -49.48 -73.51
C PHE A 10 -45.24 -48.05 -73.16
N LYS A 11 -44.75 -47.26 -74.13
CA LYS A 11 -44.37 -45.86 -73.96
C LYS A 11 -45.57 -45.00 -73.55
N PHE A 12 -46.76 -45.25 -74.11
CA PHE A 12 -47.98 -44.57 -73.70
C PHE A 12 -48.36 -44.94 -72.26
N ARG A 13 -48.16 -46.19 -71.84
CA ARG A 13 -48.38 -46.63 -70.44
C ARG A 13 -47.33 -46.11 -69.45
N ILE A 14 -46.24 -45.50 -69.89
CA ILE A 14 -45.32 -44.86 -68.94
C ILE A 14 -46.02 -43.62 -68.37
N PRO A 15 -46.13 -43.47 -67.05
CA PRO A 15 -46.68 -42.26 -66.46
C PRO A 15 -45.82 -41.06 -66.86
N LYS A 16 -46.47 -39.95 -67.19
CA LYS A 16 -45.73 -38.69 -67.33
C LYS A 16 -45.18 -38.32 -65.95
N ARG A 17 -44.10 -37.57 -65.95
CA ARG A 17 -43.36 -37.24 -64.72
C ARG A 17 -44.22 -36.58 -63.64
N PHE A 18 -45.07 -35.64 -64.04
CA PHE A 18 -45.86 -34.79 -63.14
C PHE A 18 -47.33 -35.18 -63.08
N GLU A 19 -47.70 -36.25 -63.81
CA GLU A 19 -49.07 -36.72 -63.91
C GLU A 19 -49.49 -37.39 -62.60
N THR A 20 -50.67 -37.00 -62.11
CA THR A 20 -51.25 -37.59 -60.91
C THR A 20 -51.67 -39.04 -61.18
N THR A 21 -51.87 -39.82 -60.11
CA THR A 21 -52.34 -41.21 -60.26
C THR A 21 -53.72 -41.24 -60.92
N GLU A 22 -54.57 -40.28 -60.59
CA GLU A 22 -55.91 -40.07 -61.12
C GLU A 22 -55.85 -39.69 -62.61
N ASP A 23 -55.05 -38.69 -62.98
CA ASP A 23 -54.87 -38.27 -64.38
C ASP A 23 -54.26 -39.39 -65.24
N TYR A 24 -53.32 -40.15 -64.67
CA TYR A 24 -52.76 -41.34 -65.31
C TYR A 24 -53.86 -42.39 -65.57
N LYS A 25 -54.68 -42.70 -64.55
CA LYS A 25 -55.76 -43.67 -64.69
C LYS A 25 -56.78 -43.22 -65.73
N GLU A 26 -57.14 -41.94 -65.74
CA GLU A 26 -58.06 -41.35 -66.73
C GLU A 26 -57.47 -41.46 -68.16
N ARG A 27 -56.22 -41.02 -68.37
CA ARG A 27 -55.55 -41.09 -69.67
C ARG A 27 -55.40 -42.52 -70.21
N ILE A 28 -55.14 -43.48 -69.32
CA ILE A 28 -54.96 -44.88 -69.71
C ILE A 28 -56.31 -45.57 -69.95
N ALA A 29 -57.34 -45.22 -69.18
CA ALA A 29 -58.72 -45.67 -69.41
C ALA A 29 -59.26 -45.16 -70.75
N ASP A 30 -59.00 -43.90 -71.10
CA ASP A 30 -59.37 -43.31 -72.40
C ASP A 30 -58.75 -44.05 -73.59
N ALA A 31 -57.56 -44.63 -73.39
CA ALA A 31 -56.88 -45.46 -74.38
C ALA A 31 -57.32 -46.93 -74.37
N SER A 32 -58.33 -47.30 -73.57
CA SER A 32 -58.81 -48.68 -73.39
C SER A 32 -57.71 -49.67 -72.97
N MET A 33 -56.80 -49.24 -72.11
CA MET A 33 -55.69 -50.03 -71.58
C MET A 33 -55.83 -50.26 -70.07
N ASP A 34 -55.28 -51.37 -69.56
CA ASP A 34 -55.23 -51.62 -68.12
C ASP A 34 -54.24 -50.65 -67.45
N SER A 35 -54.72 -49.94 -66.42
CA SER A 35 -53.87 -49.06 -65.60
C SER A 35 -52.93 -49.88 -64.72
N TYR A 36 -51.72 -49.36 -64.51
CA TYR A 36 -50.82 -49.86 -63.47
C TYR A 36 -51.37 -49.59 -62.07
N THR A 37 -50.89 -50.35 -61.07
CA THR A 37 -51.16 -50.05 -59.67
C THR A 37 -50.48 -48.73 -59.28
N SER A 38 -50.94 -48.07 -58.21
CA SER A 38 -50.28 -46.85 -57.72
C SER A 38 -48.78 -47.06 -57.43
N ASP A 39 -48.41 -48.21 -56.87
CA ASP A 39 -47.01 -48.56 -56.59
C ASP A 39 -46.17 -48.72 -57.87
N ASP A 40 -46.76 -49.32 -58.91
CA ASP A 40 -46.11 -49.48 -60.21
C ASP A 40 -45.95 -48.13 -60.93
N ILE A 41 -46.94 -47.24 -60.81
CA ILE A 41 -46.87 -45.86 -61.33
C ILE A 41 -45.70 -45.13 -60.69
N GLU A 42 -45.60 -45.15 -59.36
CA GLU A 42 -44.51 -44.49 -58.63
C GLU A 42 -43.15 -45.13 -58.92
N ARG A 43 -43.08 -46.46 -59.07
CA ARG A 43 -41.87 -47.15 -59.50
C ARG A 43 -41.43 -46.73 -60.91
N LEU A 44 -42.36 -46.57 -61.84
CA LEU A 44 -42.07 -46.13 -63.20
C LEU A 44 -41.69 -44.65 -63.26
N LYS A 45 -42.21 -43.79 -62.39
CA LYS A 45 -41.77 -42.38 -62.29
C LYS A 45 -40.31 -42.23 -61.88
N ARG A 46 -39.68 -43.25 -61.28
CA ARG A 46 -38.24 -43.24 -60.96
C ARG A 46 -37.32 -43.17 -62.18
N ILE A 47 -37.84 -43.38 -63.39
CA ILE A 47 -37.07 -43.17 -64.62
C ILE A 47 -36.73 -41.70 -64.88
N TYR A 48 -37.41 -40.77 -64.20
CA TYR A 48 -37.14 -39.35 -64.27
C TYR A 48 -36.14 -38.95 -63.16
N PRO A 49 -35.06 -38.21 -63.48
CA PRO A 49 -34.09 -37.78 -62.48
C PRO A 49 -34.73 -36.80 -61.48
N LYS A 50 -34.49 -36.97 -60.17
CA LYS A 50 -34.90 -35.98 -59.16
C LYS A 50 -34.31 -34.59 -59.42
N VAL A 51 -34.88 -33.52 -58.86
CA VAL A 51 -34.49 -32.14 -59.16
C VAL A 51 -33.04 -31.84 -58.80
N CYS A 52 -32.54 -32.43 -57.72
CA CYS A 52 -31.15 -32.24 -57.26
C CYS A 52 -30.26 -33.47 -57.42
N SER A 53 -30.76 -34.60 -57.95
CA SER A 53 -29.90 -35.75 -58.29
C SER A 53 -28.76 -35.38 -59.24
N THR A 54 -27.60 -35.97 -59.04
CA THR A 54 -26.46 -35.92 -59.98
C THR A 54 -26.65 -36.93 -61.11
N PHE A 55 -25.88 -36.78 -62.20
CA PHE A 55 -25.87 -37.78 -63.26
C PHE A 55 -25.46 -39.16 -62.74
N SER A 56 -24.51 -39.23 -61.80
CA SER A 56 -24.02 -40.48 -61.22
C SER A 56 -25.13 -41.22 -60.46
N GLU A 57 -25.86 -40.52 -59.59
CA GLU A 57 -26.97 -41.10 -58.81
C GLU A 57 -28.12 -41.55 -59.71
N PHE A 58 -28.47 -40.75 -60.71
CA PHE A 58 -29.48 -41.11 -61.68
C PHE A 58 -29.03 -42.32 -62.51
N TRP A 59 -27.81 -42.33 -63.01
CA TRP A 59 -27.25 -43.44 -63.78
C TRP A 59 -27.25 -44.74 -62.98
N LYS A 60 -26.90 -44.69 -61.70
CA LYS A 60 -26.98 -45.83 -60.78
C LYS A 60 -28.42 -46.34 -60.65
N THR A 61 -29.37 -45.45 -60.34
CA THR A 61 -30.80 -45.79 -60.24
C THR A 61 -31.31 -46.44 -61.53
N MET A 62 -30.92 -45.88 -62.68
CA MET A 62 -31.33 -46.36 -63.98
C MET A 62 -30.72 -47.71 -64.36
N ASN A 63 -29.46 -47.97 -63.97
CA ASN A 63 -28.84 -49.28 -64.10
C ASN A 63 -29.48 -50.33 -63.20
N ASP A 64 -29.83 -49.96 -61.96
CA ASP A 64 -30.55 -50.83 -61.03
C ASP A 64 -31.93 -51.22 -61.60
N LEU A 65 -32.53 -50.35 -62.42
CA LEU A 65 -33.75 -50.60 -63.19
C LEU A 65 -33.50 -51.30 -64.54
N GLY A 66 -32.26 -51.62 -64.91
CA GLY A 66 -31.89 -52.28 -66.17
C GLY A 66 -31.96 -51.40 -67.41
N MET A 67 -31.96 -50.07 -67.25
CA MET A 67 -32.16 -49.08 -68.31
C MET A 67 -31.02 -48.05 -68.33
N PRO A 68 -29.80 -48.39 -68.80
CA PRO A 68 -28.66 -47.47 -68.77
C PRO A 68 -28.96 -46.18 -69.56
N MET A 69 -28.80 -45.03 -68.90
CA MET A 69 -29.09 -43.71 -69.49
C MET A 69 -27.81 -42.92 -69.80
N THR A 70 -27.88 -42.05 -70.82
CA THR A 70 -26.77 -41.14 -71.17
C THR A 70 -26.90 -39.78 -70.46
N THR A 71 -25.80 -39.04 -70.35
CA THR A 71 -25.81 -37.66 -69.80
C THR A 71 -26.72 -36.74 -70.60
N LYS A 72 -26.85 -36.95 -71.92
CA LYS A 72 -27.77 -36.18 -72.78
C LYS A 72 -29.23 -36.41 -72.38
N THR A 73 -29.63 -37.65 -72.11
CA THR A 73 -30.98 -38.00 -71.65
C THR A 73 -31.28 -37.42 -70.27
N PHE A 74 -30.31 -37.48 -69.36
CA PHE A 74 -30.41 -36.86 -68.05
C PHE A 74 -30.60 -35.33 -68.13
N ASN A 75 -29.78 -34.64 -68.92
CA ASN A 75 -29.87 -33.20 -69.12
C ASN A 75 -31.22 -32.80 -69.76
N PHE A 76 -31.70 -33.62 -70.69
CA PHE A 76 -33.02 -33.45 -71.29
C PHE A 76 -34.13 -33.45 -70.23
N TYR A 77 -34.21 -34.49 -69.39
CA TYR A 77 -35.22 -34.52 -68.32
C TYR A 77 -35.03 -33.44 -67.25
N LYS A 78 -33.78 -33.07 -66.92
CA LYS A 78 -33.49 -31.97 -65.98
C LYS A 78 -33.97 -30.61 -66.49
N SER A 79 -33.90 -30.39 -67.79
CA SER A 79 -34.33 -29.14 -68.42
C SER A 79 -35.84 -28.92 -68.37
N GLN A 80 -36.64 -29.97 -68.20
CA GLN A 80 -38.11 -29.91 -68.13
C GLN A 80 -38.63 -29.35 -66.80
N PHE A 81 -37.80 -29.28 -65.77
CA PHE A 81 -38.18 -28.66 -64.51
C PHE A 81 -38.15 -27.13 -64.59
N PRO A 82 -38.98 -26.43 -63.79
CA PRO A 82 -38.83 -25.02 -63.55
C PRO A 82 -37.44 -24.70 -63.04
N LYS A 83 -36.87 -23.59 -63.54
CA LYS A 83 -35.77 -22.95 -62.86
C LYS A 83 -36.32 -22.23 -61.62
N ARG A 84 -35.46 -22.06 -60.63
CA ARG A 84 -35.82 -21.43 -59.35
C ARG A 84 -36.36 -19.99 -59.50
N ASN A 85 -35.86 -19.23 -60.48
CA ASN A 85 -36.27 -17.84 -60.73
C ASN A 85 -37.54 -17.71 -61.58
N GLU A 86 -38.05 -18.80 -62.14
CA GLU A 86 -39.30 -18.81 -62.92
C GLU A 86 -40.47 -18.81 -61.94
N LYS A 87 -41.00 -17.62 -61.65
CA LYS A 87 -42.08 -17.44 -60.66
C LYS A 87 -43.48 -17.67 -61.21
N ASP A 88 -43.62 -17.69 -62.53
CA ASP A 88 -44.87 -17.89 -63.23
C ASP A 88 -44.69 -18.84 -64.42
N TYR A 89 -45.80 -19.45 -64.83
CA TYR A 89 -45.85 -20.44 -65.89
C TYR A 89 -45.34 -19.91 -67.24
N GLU A 90 -45.60 -18.63 -67.54
CA GLU A 90 -45.24 -18.04 -68.84
C GLU A 90 -43.73 -17.99 -69.03
N GLN A 91 -42.96 -17.66 -67.98
CA GLN A 91 -41.50 -17.68 -68.02
C GLN A 91 -40.95 -19.09 -68.28
N TYR A 92 -41.50 -20.08 -67.57
CA TYR A 92 -41.14 -21.49 -67.73
C TYR A 92 -41.43 -22.00 -69.14
N PHE A 93 -42.64 -21.74 -69.64
CA PHE A 93 -43.09 -22.17 -70.95
C PHE A 93 -42.28 -21.50 -72.07
N ALA A 94 -42.02 -20.19 -71.95
CA ALA A 94 -41.19 -19.44 -72.89
C ALA A 94 -39.75 -19.98 -72.96
N ARG A 95 -39.15 -20.38 -71.83
CA ARG A 95 -37.82 -21.02 -71.83
C ARG A 95 -37.84 -22.35 -72.56
N LEU A 96 -38.81 -23.20 -72.29
CA LEU A 96 -38.87 -24.51 -72.94
C LEU A 96 -39.06 -24.40 -74.45
N ASN A 97 -39.91 -23.46 -74.91
CA ASN A 97 -40.16 -23.21 -76.33
C ASN A 97 -38.98 -22.54 -77.05
N SER A 98 -38.19 -21.73 -76.35
CA SER A 98 -37.02 -21.06 -76.93
C SER A 98 -35.76 -21.93 -76.97
N ALA A 99 -35.57 -22.83 -75.98
CA ALA A 99 -34.33 -23.58 -75.80
C ALA A 99 -34.25 -24.87 -76.64
N ALA A 100 -35.38 -25.44 -77.04
CA ALA A 100 -35.39 -26.65 -77.86
C ALA A 100 -36.73 -26.72 -78.60
N LYS A 101 -36.71 -27.07 -79.90
CA LYS A 101 -37.91 -27.43 -80.68
C LYS A 101 -38.56 -28.70 -80.11
N LEU A 102 -38.99 -28.65 -78.85
CA LEU A 102 -39.61 -29.75 -78.15
C LEU A 102 -41.11 -29.74 -78.49
N PRO A 103 -41.71 -30.91 -78.72
CA PRO A 103 -43.16 -31.02 -78.80
C PRO A 103 -43.83 -30.38 -77.58
N GLU A 104 -44.93 -29.64 -77.78
CA GLU A 104 -45.76 -29.06 -76.70
C GLU A 104 -46.15 -30.11 -75.63
N SER A 105 -46.19 -31.39 -76.00
CA SER A 105 -46.53 -32.53 -75.14
C SER A 105 -45.52 -32.85 -74.01
N ILE A 106 -44.48 -32.03 -73.80
CA ILE A 106 -43.39 -32.28 -72.84
C ILE A 106 -43.31 -31.21 -71.73
N ALA A 107 -43.92 -30.03 -71.93
CA ALA A 107 -44.04 -29.02 -70.88
C ALA A 107 -45.09 -29.45 -69.84
N MET A 108 -44.90 -29.05 -68.58
CA MET A 108 -45.97 -29.15 -67.58
C MET A 108 -47.18 -28.32 -68.01
N SER A 109 -48.38 -28.71 -67.60
CA SER A 109 -49.54 -27.81 -67.66
C SER A 109 -49.35 -26.64 -66.69
N LYS A 110 -50.17 -25.60 -66.85
CA LYS A 110 -50.16 -24.45 -65.93
C LYS A 110 -50.52 -24.90 -64.51
N GLU A 111 -51.50 -25.79 -64.37
CA GLU A 111 -51.94 -26.36 -63.10
C GLU A 111 -50.82 -27.20 -62.45
N GLU A 112 -50.13 -28.04 -63.23
CA GLU A 112 -48.97 -28.82 -62.76
C GLU A 112 -47.83 -27.90 -62.29
N PHE A 113 -47.56 -26.81 -63.04
CA PHE A 113 -46.55 -25.82 -62.67
C PHE A 113 -46.93 -25.09 -61.38
N ASP A 114 -48.16 -24.57 -61.27
CA ASP A 114 -48.64 -23.83 -60.12
C ASP A 114 -48.69 -24.71 -58.86
N LEU A 115 -49.07 -25.99 -59.01
CA LEU A 115 -49.02 -26.99 -57.94
C LEU A 115 -47.59 -27.26 -57.47
N LEU A 116 -46.66 -27.51 -58.41
CA LEU A 116 -45.26 -27.73 -58.09
C LEU A 116 -44.64 -26.50 -57.42
N ASN A 117 -44.90 -25.30 -57.96
CA ASN A 117 -44.44 -24.01 -57.42
C ASN A 117 -44.93 -23.82 -55.97
N SER A 118 -46.19 -24.15 -55.69
CA SER A 118 -46.77 -24.08 -54.34
C SER A 118 -46.12 -25.08 -53.37
N ARG A 119 -45.72 -26.26 -53.88
CA ARG A 119 -44.99 -27.32 -53.18
C ARG A 119 -43.49 -27.09 -53.04
N PHE A 120 -42.91 -26.00 -53.58
CA PHE A 120 -41.50 -25.71 -53.32
C PHE A 120 -41.30 -25.39 -51.82
N PRO A 121 -40.28 -25.99 -51.19
CA PRO A 121 -39.90 -25.62 -49.84
C PRO A 121 -39.26 -24.24 -49.85
N LYS A 122 -39.43 -23.48 -48.78
CA LYS A 122 -38.72 -22.21 -48.61
C LYS A 122 -37.35 -22.43 -47.99
N ALA A 123 -36.41 -21.51 -48.16
CA ALA A 123 -35.00 -21.72 -47.76
C ALA A 123 -34.76 -22.08 -46.27
N PRO A 124 -35.46 -21.51 -45.27
CA PRO A 124 -35.28 -21.88 -43.86
C PRO A 124 -36.33 -22.87 -43.32
N GLU A 125 -37.34 -23.24 -44.12
CA GLU A 125 -38.48 -24.07 -43.70
C GLU A 125 -38.10 -25.53 -43.43
N ARG A 126 -38.53 -26.11 -42.30
CA ARG A 126 -38.46 -27.57 -42.06
C ARG A 126 -39.66 -28.30 -42.64
N TYR A 127 -39.56 -29.63 -42.81
CA TYR A 127 -40.61 -30.43 -43.45
C TYR A 127 -41.94 -30.39 -42.67
N PHE A 128 -41.91 -30.53 -41.35
CA PHE A 128 -43.10 -30.33 -40.52
C PHE A 128 -43.84 -28.99 -40.80
N SER A 129 -43.11 -27.87 -40.84
CA SER A 129 -43.70 -26.55 -41.09
C SER A 129 -44.17 -26.39 -42.54
N TYR A 130 -43.47 -27.04 -43.47
CA TYR A 130 -43.88 -27.18 -44.87
C TYR A 130 -45.20 -27.95 -45.01
N GLU A 131 -45.34 -29.07 -44.31
CA GLU A 131 -46.56 -29.87 -44.26
C GLU A 131 -47.72 -29.03 -43.71
N GLN A 132 -47.54 -28.34 -42.59
CA GLN A 132 -48.56 -27.46 -42.03
C GLN A 132 -48.97 -26.35 -43.01
N ARG A 133 -47.99 -25.72 -43.68
CA ARG A 133 -48.27 -24.69 -44.69
C ARG A 133 -49.10 -25.24 -45.83
N LEU A 134 -48.76 -26.42 -46.35
CA LEU A 134 -49.50 -27.01 -47.47
C LEU A 134 -50.88 -27.51 -47.07
N GLN A 135 -51.03 -28.06 -45.87
CA GLN A 135 -52.33 -28.40 -45.30
C GLN A 135 -53.24 -27.16 -45.21
N LEU A 136 -52.72 -26.01 -44.78
CA LEU A 136 -53.47 -24.74 -44.75
C LEU A 136 -53.92 -24.29 -46.15
N LEU A 137 -53.19 -24.67 -47.20
CA LEU A 137 -53.51 -24.41 -48.60
C LEU A 137 -54.37 -25.50 -49.24
N SER A 138 -54.72 -26.55 -48.49
CA SER A 138 -55.41 -27.76 -49.01
C SER A 138 -54.62 -28.47 -50.13
N ILE A 139 -53.29 -28.41 -50.05
CA ILE A 139 -52.37 -29.07 -50.98
C ILE A 139 -51.73 -30.25 -50.25
N GLU A 140 -51.73 -31.43 -50.87
CA GLU A 140 -51.02 -32.58 -50.31
C GLU A 140 -49.49 -32.31 -50.34
N PRO A 141 -48.77 -32.51 -49.22
CA PRO A 141 -47.34 -32.30 -49.17
C PRO A 141 -46.56 -33.33 -49.98
N LEU A 142 -45.35 -32.94 -50.40
CA LEU A 142 -44.35 -33.91 -50.87
C LEU A 142 -43.94 -34.79 -49.70
N ASP A 143 -43.43 -35.99 -49.97
CA ASP A 143 -42.76 -36.77 -48.92
C ASP A 143 -41.45 -36.09 -48.46
N SER A 144 -40.91 -36.52 -47.32
CA SER A 144 -39.72 -35.90 -46.74
C SER A 144 -38.49 -36.05 -47.64
N TYR A 145 -38.35 -37.15 -48.37
CA TYR A 145 -37.22 -37.37 -49.28
C TYR A 145 -37.22 -36.38 -50.45
N ASP A 146 -38.38 -36.15 -51.05
CA ASP A 146 -38.54 -35.22 -52.17
C ASP A 146 -38.50 -33.76 -51.71
N PHE A 147 -39.02 -33.46 -50.52
CA PHE A 147 -38.80 -32.18 -49.87
C PHE A 147 -37.31 -31.86 -49.69
N TYR A 148 -36.53 -32.80 -49.13
CA TYR A 148 -35.09 -32.58 -48.92
C TYR A 148 -34.30 -32.55 -50.24
N ASP A 149 -34.72 -33.27 -51.28
CA ASP A 149 -34.17 -33.11 -52.64
C ASP A 149 -34.37 -31.68 -53.14
N LEU A 150 -35.59 -31.12 -53.03
CA LEU A 150 -35.85 -29.73 -53.41
C LEU A 150 -35.13 -28.73 -52.49
N LYS A 151 -34.98 -29.05 -51.20
CA LYS A 151 -34.26 -28.23 -50.23
C LYS A 151 -32.79 -28.05 -50.59
N ASN A 152 -32.20 -29.03 -51.25
CA ASN A 152 -30.84 -28.94 -51.77
C ASN A 152 -30.70 -27.87 -52.89
N LEU A 153 -31.75 -27.20 -53.36
CA LEU A 153 -31.62 -26.02 -54.24
C LEU A 153 -31.24 -24.73 -53.50
N PHE A 154 -31.28 -24.74 -52.17
CA PHE A 154 -30.97 -23.59 -51.33
C PHE A 154 -29.57 -23.68 -50.74
N SER A 155 -29.16 -22.64 -50.01
CA SER A 155 -27.88 -22.62 -49.30
C SER A 155 -27.88 -23.61 -48.13
N ILE A 156 -26.89 -24.52 -48.12
CA ILE A 156 -26.68 -25.47 -47.02
C ILE A 156 -26.02 -24.77 -45.83
N SER A 157 -26.28 -25.27 -44.62
CA SER A 157 -25.82 -24.68 -43.37
C SER A 157 -24.32 -24.35 -43.35
N HIS A 158 -23.50 -25.25 -43.84
CA HIS A 158 -22.06 -25.18 -43.63
C HIS A 158 -21.28 -24.67 -44.85
N GLU A 159 -21.84 -24.81 -46.06
CA GLU A 159 -21.12 -24.48 -47.30
C GLU A 159 -20.76 -22.99 -47.47
N THR A 160 -19.64 -22.73 -48.14
CA THR A 160 -19.28 -21.41 -48.70
C THR A 160 -20.02 -21.16 -50.01
N TYR A 161 -20.03 -19.92 -50.50
CA TYR A 161 -20.60 -19.57 -51.80
C TYR A 161 -19.96 -20.35 -52.95
N ASN A 162 -18.64 -20.57 -52.89
CA ASN A 162 -17.93 -21.36 -53.90
C ASN A 162 -18.35 -22.84 -53.88
N GLU A 163 -18.57 -23.41 -52.69
CA GLU A 163 -19.08 -24.79 -52.55
C GLU A 163 -20.52 -24.89 -53.03
N HIS A 164 -21.38 -23.93 -52.66
CA HIS A 164 -22.75 -23.79 -53.16
C HIS A 164 -22.81 -23.73 -54.68
N TYR A 165 -21.99 -22.85 -55.27
CA TYR A 165 -21.88 -22.67 -56.72
C TYR A 165 -21.49 -23.99 -57.41
N LYS A 166 -20.43 -24.66 -56.92
CA LYS A 166 -19.96 -25.94 -57.48
C LYS A 166 -21.02 -27.03 -57.39
N ARG A 167 -21.72 -27.11 -56.26
CA ARG A 167 -22.76 -28.13 -55.99
C ARG A 167 -23.96 -27.96 -56.93
N LEU A 168 -24.53 -26.76 -57.00
CA LEU A 168 -25.68 -26.51 -57.88
C LEU A 168 -25.31 -26.61 -59.37
N PHE A 169 -24.11 -26.14 -59.74
CA PHE A 169 -23.61 -26.30 -61.10
C PHE A 169 -23.49 -27.79 -61.48
N SER A 170 -22.97 -28.63 -60.58
CA SER A 170 -22.87 -30.09 -60.77
C SER A 170 -24.25 -30.76 -60.88
N ASN A 171 -25.29 -30.16 -60.29
CA ASN A 171 -26.68 -30.61 -60.38
C ASN A 171 -27.42 -30.06 -61.61
N PHE A 172 -26.71 -29.33 -62.50
CA PHE A 172 -27.27 -28.62 -63.65
C PHE A 172 -28.36 -27.60 -63.25
N ARG A 173 -28.12 -26.90 -62.14
CA ARG A 173 -28.99 -25.84 -61.60
C ARG A 173 -28.24 -24.52 -61.53
N GLU A 174 -29.00 -23.45 -61.66
CA GLU A 174 -28.49 -22.09 -61.54
C GLU A 174 -28.21 -21.80 -60.05
N PRO A 175 -26.98 -21.41 -59.69
CA PRO A 175 -26.64 -21.09 -58.31
C PRO A 175 -27.27 -19.77 -57.89
N LEU A 176 -27.41 -19.57 -56.58
CA LEU A 176 -27.83 -18.29 -56.04
C LEU A 176 -26.86 -17.17 -56.44
N SER A 177 -27.37 -15.94 -56.54
CA SER A 177 -26.49 -14.79 -56.50
C SER A 177 -25.80 -14.70 -55.13
N LEU A 178 -24.62 -14.08 -55.07
CA LEU A 178 -23.89 -13.92 -53.82
C LEU A 178 -24.73 -13.20 -52.73
N ASP A 179 -25.52 -12.21 -53.13
CA ASP A 179 -26.37 -11.45 -52.21
C ASP A 179 -27.55 -12.27 -51.69
N GLU A 180 -28.20 -13.08 -52.53
CA GLU A 180 -29.24 -14.01 -52.11
C GLU A 180 -28.68 -15.10 -51.20
N PHE A 181 -27.50 -15.65 -51.52
CA PHE A 181 -26.81 -16.61 -50.68
C PHE A 181 -26.51 -16.04 -49.30
N LYS A 182 -25.94 -14.82 -49.24
CA LYS A 182 -25.68 -14.12 -47.97
C LYS A 182 -26.96 -13.79 -47.21
N LYS A 183 -28.03 -13.40 -47.91
CA LYS A 183 -29.34 -13.17 -47.30
C LYS A 183 -29.92 -14.45 -46.71
N GLU A 184 -29.83 -15.59 -47.39
CA GLU A 184 -30.27 -16.87 -46.84
C GLU A 184 -29.43 -17.30 -45.63
N LYS A 185 -28.09 -17.17 -45.70
CA LYS A 185 -27.19 -17.40 -44.57
C LYS A 185 -27.55 -16.52 -43.37
N SER A 186 -27.96 -15.28 -43.62
CA SER A 186 -28.34 -14.35 -42.57
C SER A 186 -29.67 -14.68 -41.90
N LEU A 187 -30.48 -15.61 -42.41
CA LEU A 187 -31.70 -16.03 -41.71
C LEU A 187 -31.44 -16.95 -40.52
N ARG A 188 -30.20 -17.36 -40.30
CA ARG A 188 -29.85 -18.38 -39.30
C ARG A 188 -29.63 -17.77 -37.93
N VAL A 189 -29.88 -18.58 -36.91
CA VAL A 189 -29.57 -18.26 -35.52
C VAL A 189 -28.06 -18.18 -35.34
N LEU A 190 -27.59 -17.06 -34.77
CA LEU A 190 -26.16 -16.84 -34.51
C LEU A 190 -25.78 -17.34 -33.11
N ILE A 191 -24.51 -17.71 -32.95
CA ILE A 191 -23.96 -18.11 -31.65
C ILE A 191 -24.06 -16.96 -30.64
N GLY A 192 -24.59 -17.25 -29.45
CA GLY A 192 -24.79 -16.27 -28.38
C GLY A 192 -25.89 -15.25 -28.67
N GLU A 193 -26.74 -15.48 -29.66
CA GLU A 193 -27.93 -14.67 -29.95
C GLU A 193 -29.09 -15.05 -29.00
N THR A 194 -29.95 -14.10 -28.63
CA THR A 194 -31.22 -14.43 -27.93
C THR A 194 -32.36 -14.46 -28.93
N PHE A 195 -33.49 -15.09 -28.57
CA PHE A 195 -34.69 -15.07 -29.40
C PHE A 195 -35.07 -13.65 -29.85
N MET A 196 -35.01 -12.67 -28.95
CA MET A 196 -35.31 -11.27 -29.28
C MET A 196 -34.26 -10.59 -30.14
N ASP A 197 -32.96 -10.89 -29.94
CA ASP A 197 -31.90 -10.38 -30.81
C ASP A 197 -32.08 -10.94 -32.24
N HIS A 198 -32.39 -12.24 -32.36
CA HIS A 198 -32.68 -12.93 -33.62
C HIS A 198 -33.92 -12.36 -34.31
N PHE A 199 -35.04 -12.29 -33.59
CA PHE A 199 -36.30 -11.73 -34.08
C PHE A 199 -36.10 -10.34 -34.70
N LYS A 200 -35.45 -9.43 -33.96
CA LYS A 200 -35.16 -8.07 -34.44
C LYS A 200 -34.31 -8.08 -35.71
N ARG A 201 -33.22 -8.85 -35.70
CA ARG A 201 -32.31 -8.92 -36.85
C ARG A 201 -33.00 -9.45 -38.11
N ILE A 202 -33.88 -10.45 -37.98
CA ILE A 202 -34.63 -10.97 -39.13
C ILE A 202 -35.64 -9.93 -39.63
N ILE A 203 -36.38 -9.29 -38.72
CA ILE A 203 -37.32 -8.21 -39.08
C ILE A 203 -36.58 -7.08 -39.82
N ASP A 204 -35.42 -6.67 -39.33
CA ASP A 204 -34.58 -5.63 -39.95
C ASP A 204 -34.09 -6.01 -41.36
N ILE A 205 -33.93 -7.30 -41.67
CA ILE A 205 -33.54 -7.74 -43.02
C ILE A 205 -34.68 -7.52 -44.04
N TYR A 206 -35.95 -7.59 -43.61
CA TYR A 206 -37.12 -7.51 -44.50
C TYR A 206 -37.86 -6.18 -44.45
N TYR A 207 -37.78 -5.44 -43.33
CA TYR A 207 -38.59 -4.23 -43.07
C TYR A 207 -37.72 -3.01 -42.68
N GLN A 208 -36.65 -2.74 -43.45
CA GLN A 208 -35.65 -1.69 -43.16
C GLN A 208 -36.21 -0.25 -43.02
N SER A 209 -37.46 0.01 -43.43
CA SER A 209 -38.04 1.35 -43.54
C SER A 209 -39.44 1.51 -42.92
N GLU A 210 -39.91 0.57 -42.11
CA GLU A 210 -41.24 0.63 -41.50
C GLU A 210 -41.22 1.24 -40.09
N GLU A 211 -42.30 1.94 -39.71
CA GLU A 211 -42.51 2.39 -38.33
C GLU A 211 -42.97 1.21 -37.45
N ASN A 212 -42.16 0.85 -36.45
CA ASN A 212 -42.41 -0.21 -35.46
C ASN A 212 -42.62 -1.63 -36.04
N PRO A 213 -41.64 -2.19 -36.76
CA PRO A 213 -41.80 -3.46 -37.47
C PRO A 213 -41.73 -4.70 -36.55
N TYR A 214 -41.39 -4.54 -35.26
CA TYR A 214 -41.15 -5.64 -34.33
C TYR A 214 -42.43 -6.19 -33.67
N THR A 215 -43.43 -6.56 -34.47
CA THR A 215 -44.69 -7.13 -33.99
C THR A 215 -44.76 -8.65 -34.23
N GLN A 216 -45.44 -9.40 -33.36
CA GLN A 216 -45.67 -10.83 -33.55
C GLN A 216 -46.35 -11.12 -34.91
N ALA A 217 -47.26 -10.24 -35.34
CA ALA A 217 -47.95 -10.35 -36.63
C ALA A 217 -46.97 -10.29 -37.83
N ASN A 218 -45.98 -9.40 -37.80
CA ASN A 218 -44.93 -9.35 -38.81
C ASN A 218 -44.07 -10.62 -38.77
N GLY A 219 -43.76 -11.13 -37.57
CA GLY A 219 -43.08 -12.42 -37.41
C GLY A 219 -43.83 -13.59 -38.04
N THR A 220 -45.13 -13.71 -37.76
CA THR A 220 -46.01 -14.72 -38.35
C THR A 220 -46.09 -14.57 -39.86
N THR A 221 -46.16 -13.34 -40.37
CA THR A 221 -46.17 -13.06 -41.80
C THR A 221 -44.88 -13.52 -42.48
N LEU A 222 -43.72 -13.22 -41.88
CA LEU A 222 -42.43 -13.67 -42.40
C LEU A 222 -42.27 -15.20 -42.33
N SER A 223 -42.77 -15.85 -41.28
CA SER A 223 -42.80 -17.32 -41.21
C SER A 223 -43.69 -17.90 -42.31
N ASN A 224 -44.91 -17.39 -42.46
CA ASN A 224 -45.87 -17.86 -43.46
C ASN A 224 -45.46 -17.57 -44.90
N ASN A 225 -44.68 -16.52 -45.16
CA ASN A 225 -44.24 -16.14 -46.51
C ASN A 225 -42.84 -16.67 -46.87
N TYR A 226 -41.93 -16.70 -45.90
CA TYR A 226 -40.50 -17.04 -46.11
C TYR A 226 -40.03 -18.29 -45.36
N GLY A 227 -40.87 -18.89 -44.52
CA GLY A 227 -40.59 -20.17 -43.84
C GLY A 227 -39.64 -20.01 -42.65
N ILE A 228 -39.51 -18.79 -42.11
CA ILE A 228 -38.60 -18.48 -41.01
C ILE A 228 -39.32 -18.76 -39.68
N GLU A 229 -39.36 -20.02 -39.29
CA GLU A 229 -40.07 -20.46 -38.08
C GLU A 229 -39.37 -20.10 -36.76
N THR A 230 -38.08 -19.75 -36.83
CA THR A 230 -37.24 -19.37 -35.68
C THR A 230 -37.61 -18.03 -35.05
N ILE A 231 -38.51 -17.26 -35.68
CA ILE A 231 -38.98 -15.96 -35.18
C ILE A 231 -40.44 -15.98 -34.69
N THR A 232 -41.16 -17.08 -34.90
CA THR A 232 -42.55 -17.23 -34.42
C THR A 232 -42.63 -17.98 -33.10
N ASP A 233 -41.72 -18.92 -32.88
CA ASP A 233 -41.69 -19.78 -31.71
C ASP A 233 -40.28 -19.87 -31.12
N MET A 234 -40.20 -19.67 -29.81
CA MET A 234 -38.96 -19.81 -29.04
C MET A 234 -38.43 -21.25 -29.08
N GLU A 235 -39.30 -22.25 -29.19
CA GLU A 235 -38.92 -23.65 -29.27
C GLU A 235 -38.12 -23.94 -30.55
N ASN A 236 -38.58 -23.43 -31.69
CA ASN A 236 -37.87 -23.55 -32.97
C ASN A 236 -36.52 -22.82 -32.96
N PHE A 237 -36.46 -21.66 -32.32
CA PHE A 237 -35.20 -20.95 -32.09
C PHE A 237 -34.22 -21.79 -31.27
N VAL A 238 -34.69 -22.36 -30.16
CA VAL A 238 -33.89 -23.25 -29.30
C VAL A 238 -33.41 -24.48 -30.07
N HIS A 239 -34.28 -25.11 -30.87
CA HIS A 239 -33.93 -26.25 -31.71
C HIS A 239 -32.77 -25.92 -32.67
N HIS A 240 -32.79 -24.73 -33.28
CA HIS A 240 -31.66 -24.28 -34.10
C HIS A 240 -30.38 -24.01 -33.30
N MET A 241 -30.48 -23.53 -32.06
CA MET A 241 -29.30 -23.33 -31.20
C MET A 241 -28.63 -24.66 -30.81
N ILE A 242 -29.43 -25.66 -30.40
CA ILE A 242 -28.91 -26.96 -29.94
C ILE A 242 -28.38 -27.82 -31.10
N MET A 243 -28.72 -27.47 -32.34
CA MET A 243 -28.16 -28.09 -33.52
C MET A 243 -26.68 -27.81 -33.66
N TYR A 244 -26.12 -26.72 -33.09
CA TYR A 244 -24.67 -26.46 -33.14
C TYR A 244 -23.86 -27.47 -32.29
N PRO A 245 -22.59 -27.76 -32.66
CA PRO A 245 -21.71 -28.58 -31.83
C PRO A 245 -21.38 -27.87 -30.51
N PHE A 246 -20.95 -28.63 -29.49
CA PHE A 246 -20.28 -28.02 -28.33
C PHE A 246 -18.78 -27.89 -28.60
N PRO A 247 -18.08 -26.92 -27.97
CA PRO A 247 -16.65 -26.66 -28.26
C PRO A 247 -15.74 -27.86 -28.05
N TYR A 248 -16.06 -28.72 -27.09
CA TYR A 248 -15.22 -29.85 -26.65
C TYR A 248 -15.86 -31.21 -26.92
N ASP A 249 -16.92 -31.20 -27.71
CA ASP A 249 -17.62 -32.41 -28.12
C ASP A 249 -16.81 -33.20 -29.14
N THR A 250 -17.07 -34.50 -29.28
CA THR A 250 -16.65 -35.28 -30.47
C THR A 250 -17.79 -35.33 -31.49
N PHE A 251 -17.50 -35.76 -32.72
CA PHE A 251 -18.55 -35.97 -33.72
C PHE A 251 -19.56 -37.04 -33.27
N ASP A 252 -19.10 -38.12 -32.64
CA ASP A 252 -19.96 -39.20 -32.17
C ASP A 252 -20.89 -38.71 -31.05
N ASN A 253 -20.36 -38.00 -30.04
CA ASN A 253 -21.17 -37.42 -28.96
C ASN A 253 -22.16 -36.36 -29.48
N TYR A 254 -21.75 -35.58 -30.51
CA TYR A 254 -22.65 -34.68 -31.21
C TYR A 254 -23.81 -35.45 -31.84
N CYS A 255 -23.52 -36.51 -32.60
CA CYS A 255 -24.52 -37.36 -33.22
C CYS A 255 -25.44 -38.01 -32.20
N GLU A 256 -24.91 -38.58 -31.11
CA GLU A 256 -25.72 -39.17 -30.03
C GLU A 256 -26.68 -38.15 -29.40
N ARG A 257 -26.21 -36.92 -29.14
CA ARG A 257 -27.07 -35.83 -28.66
C ARG A 257 -28.14 -35.50 -29.68
N GLN A 258 -27.78 -35.38 -30.96
CA GLN A 258 -28.76 -35.14 -32.01
C GLN A 258 -29.78 -36.28 -32.07
N TYR A 259 -29.38 -37.55 -32.01
CA TYR A 259 -30.32 -38.68 -31.99
C TYR A 259 -31.25 -38.65 -30.78
N ALA A 260 -30.76 -38.26 -29.59
CA ALA A 260 -31.57 -38.09 -28.40
C ALA A 260 -32.57 -36.92 -28.49
N ILE A 261 -32.30 -35.92 -29.34
CA ILE A 261 -33.23 -34.84 -29.69
C ILE A 261 -34.23 -35.31 -30.74
N ILE A 262 -33.74 -36.02 -31.76
CA ILE A 262 -34.43 -36.43 -32.98
C ILE A 262 -35.50 -37.50 -32.71
N SER A 263 -35.50 -38.19 -31.55
CA SER A 263 -36.65 -39.00 -31.16
C SER A 263 -37.95 -38.20 -31.01
N GLU A 264 -37.87 -36.86 -30.94
CA GLU A 264 -39.00 -35.93 -30.89
C GLU A 264 -39.06 -34.97 -32.10
N ILE A 265 -38.10 -35.01 -33.03
CA ILE A 265 -37.95 -34.04 -34.15
C ILE A 265 -37.52 -34.75 -35.44
N GLU A 266 -38.00 -34.26 -36.58
CA GLU A 266 -37.68 -34.79 -37.90
C GLU A 266 -36.18 -34.66 -38.29
N TYR A 267 -35.62 -35.72 -38.87
CA TYR A 267 -34.21 -35.86 -39.24
C TYR A 267 -33.87 -35.07 -40.52
N ASP A 268 -33.05 -34.02 -40.41
CA ASP A 268 -32.42 -33.37 -41.57
C ASP A 268 -31.13 -34.13 -41.97
N PRO A 269 -31.10 -34.80 -43.12
CA PRO A 269 -29.93 -35.57 -43.56
C PRO A 269 -28.68 -34.70 -43.80
N ASN A 270 -28.83 -33.38 -43.94
CA ASN A 270 -27.72 -32.46 -44.18
C ASN A 270 -27.08 -31.90 -42.89
N SER A 271 -27.70 -32.11 -41.72
CA SER A 271 -27.26 -31.53 -40.44
C SER A 271 -26.41 -32.48 -39.58
N THR A 272 -26.31 -33.77 -39.90
CA THR A 272 -25.59 -34.78 -39.10
C THR A 272 -24.37 -35.38 -39.83
N THR A 273 -23.69 -34.59 -40.65
CA THR A 273 -22.48 -35.02 -41.37
C THR A 273 -21.21 -34.51 -40.68
N THR A 274 -20.10 -35.24 -40.83
CA THR A 274 -18.79 -34.81 -40.28
C THR A 274 -18.34 -33.47 -40.85
N ILE A 275 -18.69 -33.17 -42.11
CA ILE A 275 -18.40 -31.89 -42.77
C ILE A 275 -19.16 -30.76 -42.05
N TRP A 276 -20.47 -30.94 -41.85
CA TRP A 276 -21.30 -29.99 -41.12
C TRP A 276 -20.73 -29.74 -39.71
N TYR A 277 -20.37 -30.80 -38.99
CA TYR A 277 -19.87 -30.71 -37.62
C TYR A 277 -18.56 -29.89 -37.56
N ASN A 278 -17.60 -30.22 -38.42
CA ASN A 278 -16.31 -29.54 -38.46
C ASN A 278 -16.44 -28.05 -38.79
N GLN A 279 -17.35 -27.69 -39.71
CA GLN A 279 -17.55 -26.29 -40.11
C GLN A 279 -18.36 -25.51 -39.08
N MET A 280 -19.39 -26.09 -38.47
CA MET A 280 -20.16 -25.41 -37.41
C MET A 280 -19.34 -25.25 -36.13
N LYS A 281 -18.46 -26.21 -35.80
CA LYS A 281 -17.54 -26.11 -34.66
C LYS A 281 -16.58 -24.93 -34.81
N LYS A 282 -16.17 -24.59 -36.04
CA LYS A 282 -15.37 -23.39 -36.32
C LYS A 282 -16.13 -22.09 -36.00
N LEU A 283 -17.45 -22.07 -35.94
CA LEU A 283 -18.21 -20.87 -35.56
C LEU A 283 -18.31 -20.66 -34.05
N LEU A 284 -17.77 -21.57 -33.24
CA LEU A 284 -17.80 -21.44 -31.78
C LEU A 284 -16.62 -20.57 -31.32
N PRO A 285 -16.86 -19.52 -30.50
CA PRO A 285 -15.80 -18.81 -29.80
C PRO A 285 -14.94 -19.75 -28.96
N ARG A 286 -13.61 -19.60 -29.04
CA ARG A 286 -12.68 -20.34 -28.17
C ARG A 286 -12.53 -19.64 -26.81
N PHE A 287 -12.08 -20.37 -25.80
CA PHE A 287 -12.05 -19.93 -24.40
C PHE A 287 -11.32 -18.58 -24.19
N ASN A 288 -10.14 -18.39 -24.78
CA ASN A 288 -9.29 -17.20 -24.64
C ASN A 288 -9.27 -16.27 -25.87
N GLU A 289 -10.18 -16.48 -26.81
CA GLU A 289 -10.18 -15.73 -28.08
C GLU A 289 -10.66 -14.28 -27.89
N SER A 290 -10.10 -13.32 -28.63
CA SER A 290 -10.70 -11.98 -28.74
C SER A 290 -11.75 -11.97 -29.86
N ILE A 291 -12.65 -10.98 -29.86
CA ILE A 291 -13.65 -10.86 -30.92
C ILE A 291 -13.00 -10.65 -32.30
N GLU A 292 -11.86 -9.96 -32.37
CA GLU A 292 -11.11 -9.74 -33.61
C GLU A 292 -10.52 -11.06 -34.16
N ILE A 293 -9.91 -11.87 -33.28
CA ILE A 293 -9.35 -13.17 -33.66
C ILE A 293 -10.47 -14.09 -34.15
N TYR A 294 -11.60 -14.12 -33.42
CA TYR A 294 -12.79 -14.87 -33.80
C TYR A 294 -13.28 -14.46 -35.20
N ARG A 295 -13.47 -13.16 -35.44
CA ARG A 295 -13.97 -12.63 -36.72
C ARG A 295 -13.06 -13.03 -37.88
N ASN A 296 -11.75 -12.93 -37.70
CA ASN A 296 -10.79 -13.33 -38.72
C ASN A 296 -10.87 -14.83 -39.02
N ARG A 297 -11.00 -15.67 -37.98
CA ARG A 297 -11.10 -17.13 -38.12
C ARG A 297 -12.40 -17.59 -38.78
N THR A 298 -13.52 -16.92 -38.52
CA THR A 298 -14.84 -17.32 -39.05
C THR A 298 -15.20 -16.69 -40.39
N LYS A 299 -14.44 -15.67 -40.84
CA LYS A 299 -14.73 -14.91 -42.06
C LYS A 299 -14.88 -15.80 -43.31
N GLU A 300 -14.07 -16.85 -43.40
CA GLU A 300 -14.05 -17.78 -44.55
C GLU A 300 -15.34 -18.60 -44.69
N LEU A 301 -16.15 -18.71 -43.63
CA LEU A 301 -17.41 -19.47 -43.64
C LEU A 301 -18.60 -18.65 -44.15
N GLU A 302 -18.39 -17.35 -44.41
CA GLU A 302 -19.41 -16.42 -44.94
C GLU A 302 -20.69 -16.36 -44.08
N PHE A 303 -20.59 -16.66 -42.79
CA PHE A 303 -21.65 -16.45 -41.81
C PHE A 303 -21.77 -14.96 -41.46
N PRO A 304 -22.96 -14.49 -41.05
CA PRO A 304 -23.11 -13.16 -40.50
C PRO A 304 -22.18 -12.95 -39.31
N GLU A 305 -21.56 -11.77 -39.27
CA GLU A 305 -20.66 -11.40 -38.19
C GLU A 305 -21.44 -11.27 -36.87
N ILE A 306 -20.99 -11.95 -35.83
CA ILE A 306 -21.61 -11.80 -34.51
C ILE A 306 -21.18 -10.47 -33.86
N THR A 307 -22.07 -9.92 -33.03
CA THR A 307 -21.77 -8.71 -32.27
C THR A 307 -20.87 -9.02 -31.06
N VAL A 308 -20.18 -8.01 -30.53
CA VAL A 308 -19.43 -8.14 -29.26
C VAL A 308 -20.33 -8.64 -28.12
N LYS A 309 -21.60 -8.20 -28.11
CA LYS A 309 -22.62 -8.65 -27.15
C LYS A 309 -22.88 -10.17 -27.27
N HIS A 310 -23.02 -10.68 -28.49
CA HIS A 310 -23.24 -12.12 -28.74
C HIS A 310 -22.02 -12.94 -28.32
N PHE A 311 -20.82 -12.49 -28.69
CA PHE A 311 -19.57 -13.14 -28.31
C PHE A 311 -19.38 -13.24 -26.79
N ASN A 312 -19.56 -12.12 -26.09
CA ASN A 312 -19.44 -12.08 -24.63
C ASN A 312 -20.52 -12.93 -23.94
N ARG A 313 -21.74 -12.94 -24.48
CA ARG A 313 -22.82 -13.80 -23.96
C ARG A 313 -22.45 -15.28 -24.09
N TYR A 314 -21.96 -15.70 -25.25
CA TYR A 314 -21.53 -17.09 -25.43
C TYR A 314 -20.41 -17.48 -24.46
N LYS A 315 -19.38 -16.63 -24.30
CA LYS A 315 -18.33 -16.86 -23.29
C LYS A 315 -18.89 -16.94 -21.86
N LEU A 316 -19.90 -16.13 -21.55
CA LEU A 316 -20.63 -16.18 -20.27
C LEU A 316 -21.56 -17.39 -20.15
N GLU A 317 -21.80 -18.16 -21.21
CA GLU A 317 -22.60 -19.39 -21.18
C GLU A 317 -21.75 -20.66 -21.18
N MET A 318 -20.44 -20.52 -21.38
CA MET A 318 -19.47 -21.60 -21.27
C MET A 318 -19.12 -21.87 -19.81
N PRO A 319 -19.06 -23.15 -19.36
CA PRO A 319 -18.52 -23.51 -18.04
C PRO A 319 -17.13 -22.90 -17.81
N GLN A 320 -16.84 -22.55 -16.55
CA GLN A 320 -15.55 -21.97 -16.17
C GLN A 320 -14.75 -22.93 -15.29
N PRO A 321 -13.39 -22.82 -15.27
CA PRO A 321 -12.56 -23.65 -14.41
C PRO A 321 -13.03 -23.59 -12.95
N ALA A 322 -13.16 -24.76 -12.32
CA ALA A 322 -13.59 -24.95 -10.93
C ALA A 322 -14.99 -24.43 -10.56
N GLU A 323 -15.77 -24.04 -11.55
CA GLU A 323 -17.16 -23.73 -11.34
C GLU A 323 -17.96 -25.01 -11.07
N THR A 324 -18.91 -24.96 -10.13
CA THR A 324 -19.85 -26.07 -9.91
C THR A 324 -20.98 -26.05 -10.92
N TYR A 325 -21.58 -27.21 -11.22
CA TYR A 325 -22.77 -27.24 -12.09
C TYR A 325 -23.89 -26.33 -11.58
N SER A 326 -24.07 -26.19 -10.27
CA SER A 326 -25.09 -25.29 -9.73
C SER A 326 -24.78 -23.82 -9.95
N ILE A 327 -23.52 -23.39 -9.80
CA ILE A 327 -23.13 -22.00 -10.07
C ILE A 327 -23.27 -21.72 -11.57
N TYR A 328 -22.77 -22.64 -12.39
CA TYR A 328 -22.93 -22.63 -13.83
C TYR A 328 -24.41 -22.50 -14.25
N ASN A 329 -25.25 -23.38 -13.71
CA ASN A 329 -26.68 -23.38 -13.99
C ASN A 329 -27.32 -22.09 -13.47
N SER A 330 -27.02 -21.63 -12.25
CA SER A 330 -27.56 -20.37 -11.69
C SER A 330 -27.20 -19.14 -12.53
N ARG A 331 -25.95 -18.98 -12.98
CA ARG A 331 -25.57 -17.82 -13.81
C ARG A 331 -26.16 -17.88 -15.22
N THR A 332 -26.41 -19.09 -15.74
CA THR A 332 -27.00 -19.28 -17.07
C THR A 332 -28.53 -19.43 -17.05
N ILE A 333 -29.16 -19.53 -15.87
CA ILE A 333 -30.61 -19.76 -15.69
C ILE A 333 -31.44 -18.56 -16.15
N ALA A 334 -30.94 -17.33 -15.95
CA ALA A 334 -31.68 -16.09 -16.19
C ALA A 334 -32.07 -15.85 -17.67
N MET A 335 -31.60 -16.68 -18.60
CA MET A 335 -31.87 -16.54 -20.04
C MET A 335 -32.82 -17.60 -20.62
N VAL A 336 -33.23 -18.62 -19.85
CA VAL A 336 -33.75 -19.88 -20.41
C VAL A 336 -34.91 -20.51 -19.62
N SER A 337 -35.70 -19.72 -18.90
CA SER A 337 -36.59 -20.20 -17.82
C SER A 337 -37.77 -21.11 -18.20
N THR A 338 -37.84 -21.71 -19.40
CA THR A 338 -39.07 -22.37 -19.86
C THR A 338 -38.95 -23.83 -20.33
N TYR A 339 -37.77 -24.42 -20.53
CA TYR A 339 -37.67 -25.79 -21.08
C TYR A 339 -36.72 -26.74 -20.32
N ASN A 340 -37.27 -27.88 -19.88
CA ASN A 340 -36.54 -28.96 -19.20
C ASN A 340 -35.40 -29.56 -20.03
N TYR A 341 -35.55 -29.57 -21.36
CA TYR A 341 -34.58 -30.12 -22.30
C TYR A 341 -33.21 -29.40 -22.24
N LEU A 342 -33.23 -28.07 -22.07
CA LEU A 342 -32.02 -27.25 -21.97
C LEU A 342 -31.23 -27.52 -20.68
N GLY A 343 -31.90 -27.98 -19.62
CA GLY A 343 -31.22 -28.44 -18.40
C GLY A 343 -30.34 -29.68 -18.64
N LYS A 344 -30.81 -30.65 -19.44
CA LYS A 344 -30.02 -31.85 -19.80
C LYS A 344 -28.81 -31.47 -20.65
N ILE A 345 -28.99 -30.60 -21.64
CA ILE A 345 -27.91 -30.10 -22.50
C ILE A 345 -26.85 -29.35 -21.69
N LYS A 346 -27.26 -28.42 -20.83
CA LYS A 346 -26.32 -27.67 -19.97
C LYS A 346 -25.51 -28.60 -19.09
N LYS A 347 -26.16 -29.65 -18.56
CA LYS A 347 -25.48 -30.66 -17.76
C LYS A 347 -24.45 -31.43 -18.60
N GLN A 348 -24.80 -31.88 -19.80
CA GLN A 348 -23.87 -32.53 -20.71
C GLN A 348 -22.69 -31.63 -21.12
N LEU A 349 -22.94 -30.36 -21.44
CA LEU A 349 -21.89 -29.39 -21.75
C LEU A 349 -20.92 -29.21 -20.57
N TYR A 350 -21.46 -29.08 -19.36
CA TYR A 350 -20.67 -29.00 -18.14
C TYR A 350 -19.86 -30.27 -17.89
N ASP A 351 -20.47 -31.45 -17.99
CA ASP A 351 -19.80 -32.74 -17.76
C ASP A 351 -18.70 -33.00 -18.80
N THR A 352 -18.93 -32.59 -20.05
CA THR A 352 -17.91 -32.62 -21.12
C THR A 352 -16.75 -31.69 -20.79
N PHE A 353 -17.04 -30.44 -20.39
CA PHE A 353 -16.02 -29.48 -19.97
C PHE A 353 -15.17 -30.01 -18.82
N ILE A 354 -15.79 -30.59 -17.79
CA ILE A 354 -15.08 -31.20 -16.67
C ILE A 354 -14.19 -32.36 -17.14
N SER A 355 -14.66 -33.19 -18.06
CA SER A 355 -13.91 -34.35 -18.58
C SER A 355 -12.68 -33.93 -19.40
N VAL A 356 -12.74 -32.78 -20.08
CA VAL A 356 -11.61 -32.22 -20.84
C VAL A 356 -10.79 -31.19 -20.05
N SER A 357 -11.17 -30.86 -18.81
CA SER A 357 -10.46 -29.85 -18.01
C SER A 357 -9.07 -30.36 -17.62
N PRO A 358 -7.99 -29.61 -17.91
CA PRO A 358 -6.65 -30.02 -17.49
C PRO A 358 -6.47 -29.83 -15.98
N ASN A 359 -5.81 -30.80 -15.35
CA ASN A 359 -5.31 -30.67 -13.98
C ASN A 359 -4.19 -29.61 -13.93
N PHE A 360 -3.90 -29.06 -12.75
CA PHE A 360 -2.92 -27.98 -12.55
C PHE A 360 -1.54 -28.24 -13.19
N TYR A 361 -1.02 -29.46 -13.08
CA TYR A 361 0.39 -29.77 -13.41
C TYR A 361 0.60 -30.81 -14.50
N ILE A 362 -0.47 -31.27 -15.15
CA ILE A 362 -0.30 -32.14 -16.31
C ILE A 362 0.31 -31.31 -17.45
N ASN A 363 1.28 -31.81 -18.20
CA ASN A 363 1.71 -31.13 -19.43
C ASN A 363 0.73 -31.38 -20.57
N TYR A 364 0.88 -30.63 -21.66
CA TYR A 364 -0.03 -30.72 -22.79
C TYR A 364 -0.04 -32.11 -23.44
N GLU A 365 1.12 -32.77 -23.57
CA GLU A 365 1.22 -34.10 -24.22
C GLU A 365 0.46 -35.18 -23.41
N LYS A 366 0.75 -35.28 -22.11
CA LYS A 366 0.07 -36.20 -21.19
C LYS A 366 -1.43 -35.88 -21.09
N TYR A 367 -1.77 -34.60 -21.12
CA TYR A 367 -3.16 -34.15 -21.14
C TYR A 367 -3.90 -34.65 -22.39
N VAL A 368 -3.30 -34.48 -23.56
CA VAL A 368 -3.85 -34.95 -24.84
C VAL A 368 -4.06 -36.46 -24.81
N GLU A 369 -3.07 -37.22 -24.33
CA GLU A 369 -3.17 -38.69 -24.21
C GLU A 369 -4.33 -39.09 -23.29
N LYS A 370 -4.42 -38.49 -22.09
CA LYS A 370 -5.49 -38.75 -21.12
C LYS A 370 -6.87 -38.44 -21.71
N VAL A 371 -7.07 -37.25 -22.30
CA VAL A 371 -8.37 -36.82 -22.81
C VAL A 371 -8.83 -37.68 -23.99
N LYS A 372 -7.90 -38.02 -24.90
CA LYS A 372 -8.19 -38.93 -26.01
C LYS A 372 -8.53 -40.34 -25.53
N SER A 373 -7.85 -40.84 -24.50
CA SER A 373 -8.15 -42.17 -23.93
C SER A 373 -9.56 -42.24 -23.31
N SER A 374 -10.09 -41.10 -22.87
CA SER A 374 -11.46 -40.96 -22.36
C SER A 374 -12.51 -40.69 -23.45
N GLY A 375 -12.12 -40.68 -24.73
CA GLY A 375 -13.05 -40.48 -25.85
C GLY A 375 -13.48 -39.03 -26.10
N TYR A 376 -12.73 -38.05 -25.58
CA TYR A 376 -13.03 -36.62 -25.78
C TYR A 376 -11.98 -35.93 -26.65
N GLU A 377 -12.32 -34.75 -27.17
CA GLU A 377 -11.39 -33.91 -27.91
C GLU A 377 -10.59 -33.01 -26.93
N PRO A 378 -9.24 -33.07 -26.95
CA PRO A 378 -8.43 -32.23 -26.08
C PRO A 378 -8.52 -30.76 -26.49
N LEU A 379 -8.39 -29.87 -25.52
CA LEU A 379 -8.18 -28.45 -25.75
C LEU A 379 -6.99 -28.23 -26.71
N SER A 380 -7.05 -27.19 -27.53
CA SER A 380 -5.85 -26.73 -28.24
C SER A 380 -4.77 -26.29 -27.24
N GLN A 381 -3.50 -26.25 -27.67
CA GLN A 381 -2.41 -25.85 -26.77
C GLN A 381 -2.63 -24.46 -26.17
N ASP A 382 -3.15 -23.50 -26.97
CA ASP A 382 -3.45 -22.15 -26.51
C ASP A 382 -4.59 -22.13 -25.48
N GLU A 383 -5.65 -22.92 -25.71
CA GLU A 383 -6.76 -23.04 -24.76
C GLU A 383 -6.35 -23.75 -23.47
N PHE A 384 -5.47 -24.75 -23.57
CA PHE A 384 -4.90 -25.42 -22.42
C PHE A 384 -4.06 -24.46 -21.56
N ILE A 385 -3.22 -23.63 -22.19
CA ILE A 385 -2.44 -22.60 -21.48
C ILE A 385 -3.39 -21.62 -20.81
N ALA A 386 -4.38 -21.09 -21.53
CA ALA A 386 -5.32 -20.13 -20.97
C ALA A 386 -6.20 -20.71 -19.86
N PHE A 387 -6.58 -21.99 -19.96
CA PHE A 387 -7.27 -22.67 -18.87
C PHE A 387 -6.42 -22.67 -17.60
N LYS A 388 -5.12 -22.98 -17.72
CA LYS A 388 -4.21 -22.96 -16.57
C LYS A 388 -4.01 -21.56 -16.00
N GLU A 389 -3.98 -20.53 -16.83
CA GLU A 389 -3.92 -19.14 -16.36
C GLU A 389 -5.20 -18.71 -15.63
N CYS A 390 -6.32 -19.40 -15.87
CA CYS A 390 -7.57 -19.20 -15.15
C CYS A 390 -7.63 -19.93 -13.80
N LEU A 391 -6.57 -20.62 -13.40
CA LEU A 391 -6.43 -21.21 -12.08
C LEU A 391 -5.51 -20.33 -11.22
N PRO A 392 -5.86 -20.04 -9.95
CA PRO A 392 -5.09 -19.12 -9.13
C PRO A 392 -3.75 -19.74 -8.75
N LYS A 393 -2.64 -19.02 -8.99
CA LYS A 393 -1.30 -19.47 -8.57
C LYS A 393 -1.11 -19.28 -7.07
N LEU A 394 -0.12 -19.96 -6.48
CA LEU A 394 0.14 -19.86 -5.03
C LEU A 394 0.39 -18.41 -4.58
N GLN A 395 1.17 -17.67 -5.36
CA GLN A 395 1.56 -16.28 -5.10
C GLN A 395 0.48 -15.23 -5.43
N ASP A 396 -0.61 -15.61 -6.11
CA ASP A 396 -1.62 -14.62 -6.52
C ASP A 396 -2.45 -14.16 -5.32
N SER A 397 -2.73 -12.87 -5.21
CA SER A 397 -3.78 -12.39 -4.31
C SER A 397 -5.15 -12.52 -4.97
N PHE A 398 -6.22 -12.61 -4.18
CA PHE A 398 -7.59 -12.67 -4.71
C PHE A 398 -7.91 -11.51 -5.68
N LEU A 399 -7.47 -10.29 -5.35
CA LEU A 399 -7.70 -9.10 -6.17
C LEU A 399 -6.98 -9.19 -7.51
N LYS A 400 -5.67 -9.47 -7.49
CA LYS A 400 -4.84 -9.56 -8.69
C LYS A 400 -5.33 -10.68 -9.63
N PHE A 401 -5.75 -11.81 -9.06
CA PHE A 401 -6.31 -12.90 -9.84
C PHE A 401 -7.60 -12.48 -10.56
N ASN A 402 -8.57 -11.88 -9.85
CA ASN A 402 -9.83 -11.45 -10.45
C ASN A 402 -9.64 -10.34 -11.50
N GLU A 403 -8.64 -9.47 -11.35
CA GLU A 403 -8.25 -8.50 -12.38
C GLU A 403 -7.81 -9.22 -13.67
N ASN A 404 -6.95 -10.24 -13.57
CA ASN A 404 -6.50 -11.03 -14.71
C ASN A 404 -7.65 -11.79 -15.41
N ILE A 405 -8.52 -12.44 -14.62
CA ILE A 405 -9.70 -13.16 -15.14
C ILE A 405 -10.64 -12.22 -15.90
N LYS A 406 -10.84 -11.00 -15.39
CA LYS A 406 -11.68 -10.00 -16.05
C LYS A 406 -11.09 -9.54 -17.38
N LEU A 407 -9.76 -9.40 -17.47
CA LEU A 407 -9.07 -9.06 -18.73
C LEU A 407 -9.24 -10.15 -19.79
N MET A 408 -9.44 -11.41 -19.40
CA MET A 408 -9.75 -12.53 -20.31
C MET A 408 -11.22 -12.57 -20.75
N GLY A 409 -12.07 -11.66 -20.25
CA GLY A 409 -13.51 -11.63 -20.56
C GLY A 409 -14.32 -12.69 -19.80
N LEU A 410 -13.80 -13.22 -18.70
CA LEU A 410 -14.43 -14.25 -17.88
C LEU A 410 -15.08 -13.65 -16.62
N ALA A 411 -15.97 -14.42 -15.98
CA ALA A 411 -16.63 -13.98 -14.75
C ALA A 411 -15.67 -14.06 -13.57
N THR A 412 -15.69 -13.04 -12.69
CA THR A 412 -14.90 -13.07 -11.47
C THR A 412 -15.43 -14.12 -10.50
N ILE A 413 -14.54 -14.70 -9.70
CA ILE A 413 -14.91 -15.69 -8.68
C ILE A 413 -15.02 -15.05 -7.29
N LYS A 414 -15.74 -15.72 -6.40
CA LYS A 414 -15.87 -15.32 -5.00
C LYS A 414 -14.63 -15.73 -4.21
N LEU A 415 -14.29 -14.99 -3.14
CA LEU A 415 -13.14 -15.29 -2.28
C LEU A 415 -13.16 -16.74 -1.76
N ILE A 416 -14.33 -17.22 -1.33
CA ILE A 416 -14.48 -18.60 -0.83
C ILE A 416 -14.08 -19.64 -1.89
N ASP A 417 -14.38 -19.38 -3.16
CA ASP A 417 -14.09 -20.29 -4.27
C ASP A 417 -12.62 -20.16 -4.72
N PHE A 418 -12.03 -18.98 -4.61
CA PHE A 418 -10.59 -18.77 -4.75
C PHE A 418 -9.77 -19.55 -3.72
N ASN A 419 -10.16 -19.49 -2.43
CA ASN A 419 -9.47 -20.21 -1.35
C ASN A 419 -9.55 -21.73 -1.55
N LYS A 420 -10.72 -22.19 -1.98
CA LYS A 420 -11.00 -23.57 -2.37
C LYS A 420 -10.09 -24.04 -3.50
N LEU A 421 -9.89 -23.21 -4.53
CA LEU A 421 -8.99 -23.54 -5.64
C LEU A 421 -7.53 -23.71 -5.21
N LYS A 422 -7.08 -22.95 -4.21
CA LYS A 422 -5.70 -23.03 -3.73
C LYS A 422 -5.38 -24.27 -2.90
N ILE A 423 -6.37 -25.01 -2.40
CA ILE A 423 -6.12 -26.23 -1.60
C ILE A 423 -5.64 -27.41 -2.46
N PHE A 424 -5.92 -27.40 -3.77
CA PHE A 424 -5.50 -28.47 -4.67
C PHE A 424 -3.99 -28.49 -4.93
N TYR A 425 -3.28 -27.43 -4.56
CA TYR A 425 -1.82 -27.33 -4.62
C TYR A 425 -1.20 -28.25 -3.56
N PRO A 426 -0.51 -29.35 -3.94
CA PRO A 426 0.14 -30.20 -2.97
C PRO A 426 1.17 -29.42 -2.16
N ARG A 427 1.12 -29.60 -0.84
CA ARG A 427 2.01 -28.93 0.11
C ARG A 427 3.12 -29.88 0.51
N ILE A 428 4.21 -29.32 1.04
CA ILE A 428 5.34 -30.13 1.46
C ILE A 428 5.00 -31.06 2.62
N HIS A 429 4.04 -30.66 3.47
CA HIS A 429 3.57 -31.43 4.61
C HIS A 429 2.56 -32.51 4.27
N HIS A 430 2.01 -32.53 3.04
CA HIS A 430 1.26 -33.68 2.54
C HIS A 430 2.28 -34.77 2.20
N ILE A 431 2.59 -35.61 3.18
CA ILE A 431 3.69 -36.58 3.12
C ILE A 431 3.33 -37.72 2.17
N SER A 432 2.06 -38.13 2.23
CA SER A 432 1.46 -39.16 1.37
C SER A 432 0.31 -38.59 0.55
N TYR A 433 -0.07 -39.31 -0.52
CA TYR A 433 -1.25 -38.98 -1.30
C TYR A 433 -2.53 -38.99 -0.45
N ASP A 434 -2.62 -39.90 0.51
CA ASP A 434 -3.73 -39.98 1.46
C ASP A 434 -3.88 -38.72 2.30
N ASP A 435 -2.77 -38.12 2.76
CA ASP A 435 -2.83 -36.87 3.55
C ASP A 435 -3.26 -35.68 2.68
N TYR A 436 -2.80 -35.65 1.43
CA TYR A 436 -3.24 -34.65 0.43
C TYR A 436 -4.74 -34.73 0.17
N ILE A 437 -5.25 -35.95 -0.09
CA ILE A 437 -6.68 -36.16 -0.29
C ILE A 437 -7.44 -35.83 0.98
N LEU A 438 -6.99 -36.29 2.16
CA LEU A 438 -7.66 -36.01 3.42
C LEU A 438 -7.85 -34.50 3.67
N ASP A 439 -6.86 -33.68 3.35
CA ASP A 439 -6.92 -32.22 3.53
C ASP A 439 -7.94 -31.55 2.59
N ILE A 440 -7.94 -31.94 1.31
CA ILE A 440 -8.97 -31.53 0.34
C ILE A 440 -10.35 -31.96 0.83
N GLU A 441 -10.48 -33.20 1.27
CA GLU A 441 -11.75 -33.79 1.65
C GLU A 441 -12.36 -33.13 2.89
N LEU A 442 -11.54 -32.76 3.86
CA LEU A 442 -11.98 -32.02 5.04
C LEU A 442 -12.47 -30.62 4.69
N LYS A 443 -11.80 -29.92 3.76
CA LYS A 443 -12.21 -28.58 3.32
C LYS A 443 -13.53 -28.58 2.57
N TYR A 444 -13.80 -29.66 1.82
CA TYR A 444 -15.00 -29.81 0.99
C TYR A 444 -16.09 -30.68 1.61
N ALA A 445 -15.91 -31.21 2.81
CA ALA A 445 -16.82 -32.19 3.42
C ALA A 445 -18.28 -31.74 3.47
N LYS A 446 -18.54 -30.44 3.62
CA LYS A 446 -19.90 -29.84 3.68
C LYS A 446 -20.40 -29.29 2.36
N ASN A 447 -19.64 -29.43 1.27
CA ASN A 447 -20.01 -28.91 -0.04
C ASN A 447 -20.89 -29.91 -0.79
N ARG A 448 -22.11 -29.49 -1.17
CA ARG A 448 -23.08 -30.34 -1.89
C ARG A 448 -22.55 -30.84 -3.25
N TYR A 449 -21.57 -30.16 -3.84
CA TYR A 449 -20.97 -30.51 -5.15
C TYR A 449 -19.54 -31.05 -5.02
N ARG A 450 -19.20 -31.57 -3.83
CA ARG A 450 -17.87 -32.06 -3.47
C ARG A 450 -17.24 -32.98 -4.54
N GLU A 451 -17.93 -34.05 -4.94
CA GLU A 451 -17.38 -35.08 -5.83
C GLU A 451 -16.95 -34.50 -7.19
N GLN A 452 -17.80 -33.67 -7.80
CA GLN A 452 -17.54 -33.05 -9.11
C GLN A 452 -16.34 -32.10 -9.08
N ILE A 453 -16.17 -31.32 -8.01
CA ILE A 453 -15.06 -30.36 -7.89
C ILE A 453 -13.75 -31.10 -7.59
N ILE A 454 -13.79 -32.07 -6.68
CA ILE A 454 -12.61 -32.82 -6.25
C ILE A 454 -12.07 -33.66 -7.41
N ASP A 455 -12.93 -34.36 -8.16
CA ASP A 455 -12.49 -35.23 -9.25
C ASP A 455 -11.88 -34.46 -10.43
N ALA A 456 -12.34 -33.23 -10.67
CA ALA A 456 -11.85 -32.38 -11.75
C ALA A 456 -10.47 -31.75 -11.49
N LEU A 457 -10.10 -31.54 -10.22
CA LEU A 457 -8.91 -30.75 -9.86
C LEU A 457 -7.87 -31.52 -9.04
N LYS A 458 -8.25 -32.63 -8.41
CA LYS A 458 -7.30 -33.45 -7.66
C LYS A 458 -6.27 -34.05 -8.60
N LEU A 459 -5.04 -34.11 -8.12
CA LEU A 459 -4.02 -34.92 -8.77
C LEU A 459 -4.31 -36.40 -8.53
N SER A 460 -3.99 -37.25 -9.50
CA SER A 460 -3.82 -38.68 -9.27
C SER A 460 -2.61 -38.94 -8.37
N SER A 461 -2.47 -40.16 -7.84
CA SER A 461 -1.32 -40.54 -7.01
C SER A 461 0.02 -40.34 -7.73
N ASP A 462 0.07 -40.64 -9.03
CA ASP A 462 1.29 -40.49 -9.84
C ASP A 462 1.60 -39.01 -10.11
N GLU A 463 0.58 -38.21 -10.46
CA GLU A 463 0.73 -36.75 -10.64
C GLU A 463 1.15 -36.06 -9.35
N PHE A 464 0.59 -36.46 -8.20
CA PHE A 464 0.99 -35.96 -6.89
C PHE A 464 2.47 -36.28 -6.63
N THR A 465 2.89 -37.52 -6.89
CA THR A 465 4.27 -37.95 -6.67
C THR A 465 5.24 -37.20 -7.58
N ASP A 466 4.89 -37.02 -8.86
CA ASP A 466 5.67 -36.24 -9.82
C ASP A 466 5.79 -34.78 -9.39
N TYR A 467 4.67 -34.15 -8.99
CA TYR A 467 4.69 -32.78 -8.50
C TYR A 467 5.53 -32.61 -7.22
N LYS A 468 5.41 -33.53 -6.25
CA LYS A 468 6.22 -33.51 -5.02
C LYS A 468 7.72 -33.58 -5.30
N ARG A 469 8.15 -34.32 -6.33
CA ARG A 469 9.56 -34.36 -6.76
C ARG A 469 10.05 -33.02 -7.32
N LYS A 470 9.16 -32.28 -7.98
CA LYS A 470 9.40 -30.95 -8.55
C LYS A 470 9.37 -29.82 -7.52
N LEU A 471 8.88 -30.06 -6.29
CA LEU A 471 8.87 -29.02 -5.26
C LEU A 471 10.32 -28.56 -4.95
N PRO A 472 10.51 -27.26 -4.72
CA PRO A 472 11.80 -26.75 -4.28
C PRO A 472 12.17 -27.31 -2.91
N ARG A 473 13.46 -27.49 -2.64
CA ARG A 473 13.97 -27.77 -1.30
C ARG A 473 14.13 -26.46 -0.53
N GLN A 474 14.06 -26.49 0.81
CA GLN A 474 14.14 -25.27 1.64
C GLN A 474 15.36 -24.40 1.33
N PHE A 475 16.49 -25.04 1.04
CA PHE A 475 17.78 -24.41 0.81
C PHE A 475 18.17 -24.30 -0.67
N GLU A 476 17.21 -24.49 -1.59
CA GLU A 476 17.35 -24.11 -2.99
C GLU A 476 17.12 -22.60 -3.13
N TRP A 477 18.18 -21.84 -2.89
CA TRP A 477 18.10 -20.40 -2.71
C TRP A 477 17.77 -19.57 -3.94
N SER A 478 17.84 -20.18 -5.12
CA SER A 478 17.55 -19.53 -6.39
C SER A 478 16.89 -20.53 -7.33
N TYR A 479 16.16 -20.00 -8.32
CA TYR A 479 15.60 -20.81 -9.38
C TYR A 479 16.69 -21.58 -10.16
N GLU A 480 17.88 -20.98 -10.33
CA GLU A 480 19.01 -21.62 -11.01
C GLU A 480 19.50 -22.87 -10.29
N THR A 481 19.63 -22.82 -8.96
CA THR A 481 19.99 -24.01 -8.14
C THR A 481 18.97 -25.13 -8.33
N TYR A 482 17.69 -24.77 -8.35
CA TYR A 482 16.59 -25.70 -8.58
C TYR A 482 16.66 -26.33 -9.98
N GLN A 483 16.85 -25.53 -11.02
CA GLN A 483 16.99 -26.02 -12.40
C GLN A 483 18.15 -27.01 -12.54
N ASN A 484 19.28 -26.73 -11.90
CA ASN A 484 20.44 -27.62 -11.93
C ASN A 484 20.17 -28.95 -11.22
N ARG A 485 19.48 -28.95 -10.08
CA ARG A 485 19.04 -30.20 -9.43
C ARG A 485 18.12 -30.98 -10.35
N MET A 486 17.09 -30.34 -10.90
CA MET A 486 16.13 -31.01 -11.79
C MET A 486 16.84 -31.67 -12.98
N LYS A 487 17.79 -30.96 -13.60
CA LYS A 487 18.61 -31.49 -14.70
C LYS A 487 19.45 -32.70 -14.26
N THR A 488 20.05 -32.64 -13.07
CA THR A 488 20.86 -33.74 -12.50
C THR A 488 20.00 -34.95 -12.13
N GLU A 489 18.78 -34.74 -11.63
CA GLU A 489 17.81 -35.77 -11.28
C GLU A 489 17.06 -36.33 -12.50
N GLY A 490 17.36 -35.85 -13.71
CA GLY A 490 16.74 -36.31 -14.97
C GLY A 490 15.27 -35.90 -15.12
N ILE A 491 14.84 -34.82 -14.47
CA ILE A 491 13.47 -34.31 -14.52
C ILE A 491 13.40 -33.27 -15.64
N SER A 492 12.75 -33.63 -16.74
CA SER A 492 12.66 -32.77 -17.94
C SER A 492 11.62 -31.65 -17.81
N GLU A 493 10.57 -31.87 -17.03
CA GLU A 493 9.48 -30.90 -16.85
C GLU A 493 9.52 -30.33 -15.43
N ILE A 494 9.88 -29.06 -15.32
CA ILE A 494 10.15 -28.38 -14.04
C ILE A 494 9.17 -27.22 -13.84
N LEU A 495 9.06 -26.73 -12.60
CA LEU A 495 8.25 -25.55 -12.29
C LEU A 495 8.77 -24.32 -13.04
N THR A 496 7.88 -23.42 -13.46
CA THR A 496 8.29 -22.11 -13.95
C THR A 496 8.95 -21.30 -12.82
N MET A 497 9.69 -20.24 -13.16
CA MET A 497 10.32 -19.37 -12.15
C MET A 497 9.30 -18.81 -11.14
N ASP A 498 8.14 -18.37 -11.63
CA ASP A 498 7.06 -17.86 -10.79
C ASP A 498 6.46 -18.94 -9.89
N ASP A 499 6.22 -20.14 -10.43
CA ASP A 499 5.67 -21.26 -9.65
C ASP A 499 6.68 -21.77 -8.61
N PHE A 500 7.98 -21.72 -8.92
CA PHE A 500 9.05 -22.02 -7.97
C PHE A 500 9.02 -21.07 -6.76
N TYR A 501 8.97 -19.75 -7.00
CA TYR A 501 8.90 -18.77 -5.90
C TYR A 501 7.58 -18.86 -5.13
N GLY A 502 6.47 -19.06 -5.84
CA GLY A 502 5.16 -19.31 -5.23
C GLY A 502 5.17 -20.55 -4.33
N ALA A 503 5.75 -21.66 -4.80
CA ALA A 503 5.91 -22.88 -4.02
C ALA A 503 6.85 -22.69 -2.83
N ARG A 504 7.95 -21.94 -2.97
CA ARG A 504 8.83 -21.63 -1.83
C ARG A 504 8.13 -20.80 -0.77
N LEU A 505 7.48 -19.71 -1.18
CA LEU A 505 6.75 -18.79 -0.30
C LEU A 505 5.67 -19.53 0.51
N ALA A 506 4.94 -20.41 -0.17
CA ALA A 506 3.90 -21.25 0.37
C ALA A 506 4.38 -22.28 1.40
N ASN A 507 5.52 -22.94 1.12
CA ASN A 507 5.93 -24.14 1.85
C ASN A 507 7.04 -23.89 2.88
N PHE A 508 7.80 -22.80 2.73
CA PHE A 508 8.96 -22.54 3.58
C PHE A 508 8.85 -21.19 4.27
N PRO A 509 8.92 -21.16 5.62
CA PRO A 509 8.97 -19.92 6.34
C PRO A 509 10.34 -19.25 6.18
N LEU A 510 10.36 -17.92 6.09
CA LEU A 510 11.59 -17.15 6.04
C LEU A 510 12.30 -17.17 7.40
N ALA A 511 13.59 -16.85 7.44
CA ALA A 511 14.39 -16.90 8.67
C ALA A 511 13.91 -15.90 9.75
N ASP A 512 13.42 -14.73 9.36
CA ASP A 512 12.94 -13.66 10.25
C ASP A 512 11.43 -13.70 10.55
N GLU A 513 10.73 -14.75 10.09
CA GLU A 513 9.30 -14.96 10.35
C GLU A 513 9.07 -15.89 11.54
N ASP A 514 8.20 -15.48 12.45
CA ASP A 514 7.55 -16.37 13.42
C ASP A 514 6.28 -16.97 12.80
N TYR A 515 5.59 -17.85 13.54
CA TYR A 515 4.42 -18.55 13.00
C TYR A 515 3.25 -17.61 12.73
N GLU A 516 3.08 -16.56 13.54
CA GLU A 516 2.00 -15.58 13.39
C GLU A 516 2.20 -14.76 12.12
N LYS A 517 3.40 -14.21 11.88
CA LYS A 517 3.73 -13.50 10.64
C LYS A 517 3.61 -14.40 9.41
N TYR A 518 4.05 -15.66 9.52
CA TYR A 518 3.89 -16.62 8.43
C TYR A 518 2.41 -16.89 8.16
N GLN A 519 1.59 -17.03 9.20
CA GLN A 519 0.15 -17.19 9.07
C GLN A 519 -0.49 -15.97 8.40
N GLU A 520 -0.21 -14.75 8.85
CA GLU A 520 -0.69 -13.50 8.23
C GLU A 520 -0.31 -13.43 6.73
N LYS A 521 0.93 -13.81 6.41
CA LYS A 521 1.39 -13.88 5.01
C LYS A 521 0.59 -14.91 4.21
N MET A 522 0.35 -16.09 4.76
CA MET A 522 -0.46 -17.14 4.10
C MET A 522 -1.92 -16.71 3.95
N ASP A 523 -2.50 -16.04 4.95
CA ASP A 523 -3.85 -15.49 4.95
C ASP A 523 -4.01 -14.40 3.87
N SER A 524 -3.00 -13.54 3.69
CA SER A 524 -2.97 -12.52 2.63
C SER A 524 -2.96 -13.11 1.22
N LEU A 525 -2.44 -14.33 1.07
CA LEU A 525 -2.45 -15.10 -0.17
C LEU A 525 -3.65 -16.05 -0.24
N ASN A 526 -4.49 -16.07 0.78
CA ASN A 526 -5.60 -17.00 0.95
C ASN A 526 -5.21 -18.48 0.80
N ILE A 527 -4.09 -18.87 1.40
CA ILE A 527 -3.66 -20.25 1.47
C ILE A 527 -3.63 -20.70 2.92
N ASP A 528 -4.00 -21.95 3.18
CA ASP A 528 -3.87 -22.52 4.52
C ASP A 528 -2.37 -22.63 4.89
N PRO A 529 -1.96 -22.13 6.08
CA PRO A 529 -0.59 -22.25 6.54
C PRO A 529 -0.25 -23.73 6.82
N ILE A 530 1.00 -24.11 6.60
CA ILE A 530 1.45 -25.45 6.99
C ILE A 530 1.27 -25.66 8.50
N PRO A 531 1.05 -26.90 8.97
CA PRO A 531 0.89 -27.19 10.39
C PRO A 531 2.05 -26.65 11.24
N SER A 532 1.74 -26.10 12.41
CA SER A 532 2.74 -25.47 13.29
C SER A 532 3.93 -26.36 13.64
N ASP A 533 3.73 -27.69 13.78
CA ASP A 533 4.83 -28.62 14.03
C ASP A 533 5.78 -28.74 12.83
N VAL A 534 5.26 -28.70 11.59
CA VAL A 534 6.06 -28.65 10.36
C VAL A 534 6.76 -27.31 10.21
N PHE A 535 6.08 -26.20 10.48
CA PHE A 535 6.74 -24.89 10.53
C PHE A 535 7.91 -24.91 11.52
N ASN A 536 7.70 -25.41 12.74
CA ASN A 536 8.74 -25.51 13.76
C ASN A 536 9.90 -26.42 13.32
N PHE A 537 9.61 -27.52 12.61
CA PHE A 537 10.63 -28.37 11.98
C PHE A 537 11.47 -27.53 11.00
N LEU A 538 10.84 -26.86 10.04
CA LEU A 538 11.53 -26.10 8.99
C LEU A 538 12.33 -24.93 9.57
N LYS A 539 11.83 -24.29 10.63
CA LYS A 539 12.59 -23.24 11.35
C LYS A 539 13.82 -23.78 12.06
N ARG A 540 13.74 -24.98 12.67
CA ARG A 540 14.86 -25.56 13.42
C ARG A 540 15.97 -26.16 12.55
N ILE A 541 15.68 -26.45 11.28
CA ILE A 541 16.72 -26.87 10.31
C ILE A 541 17.54 -25.72 9.78
N TYR A 542 17.16 -24.46 10.00
CA TYR A 542 18.08 -23.34 9.75
C TYR A 542 19.40 -23.56 10.55
N PRO A 543 20.54 -23.17 9.96
CA PRO A 543 21.85 -23.50 10.51
C PRO A 543 22.08 -22.88 11.89
N ASP A 544 22.63 -23.67 12.82
CA ASP A 544 23.39 -23.08 13.91
C ASP A 544 24.79 -22.79 13.37
N LEU A 545 25.12 -21.51 13.35
CA LEU A 545 26.32 -20.96 12.79
C LEU A 545 27.58 -21.43 13.54
N PHE A 546 27.49 -21.71 14.84
CA PHE A 546 28.62 -22.12 15.69
C PHE A 546 28.75 -23.64 15.83
N GLU A 547 27.86 -24.39 15.19
CA GLU A 547 27.83 -25.82 15.34
C GLU A 547 28.83 -26.55 14.44
N ASN A 548 29.55 -27.52 15.00
CA ASN A 548 30.52 -28.35 14.26
C ASN A 548 29.91 -29.61 13.63
N ARG A 549 28.68 -30.00 14.02
CA ARG A 549 28.03 -31.25 13.60
C ARG A 549 26.55 -31.09 13.24
N TYR A 550 26.24 -30.23 12.26
CA TYR A 550 24.87 -29.91 11.81
C TYR A 550 23.95 -31.13 11.65
N GLU A 551 24.40 -32.17 10.94
CA GLU A 551 23.59 -33.39 10.74
C GLU A 551 23.23 -34.09 12.06
N TYR A 552 24.14 -34.08 13.04
CA TYR A 552 23.93 -34.73 14.34
C TYR A 552 22.90 -33.97 15.19
N ARG A 553 22.96 -32.64 15.27
CA ARG A 553 21.94 -31.86 15.99
C ARG A 553 20.58 -32.04 15.36
N ILE A 554 20.49 -31.96 14.04
CA ILE A 554 19.19 -32.08 13.39
C ILE A 554 18.59 -33.47 13.68
N LYS A 555 19.36 -34.55 13.53
CA LYS A 555 18.88 -35.90 13.88
C LYS A 555 18.43 -36.04 15.35
N ASN A 556 18.90 -35.23 16.29
CA ASN A 556 18.55 -35.34 17.71
C ASN A 556 17.50 -34.33 18.20
N ILE A 557 17.47 -33.12 17.65
CA ILE A 557 16.53 -32.05 18.03
C ILE A 557 15.22 -32.18 17.25
N VAL A 558 15.28 -32.62 15.99
CA VAL A 558 14.15 -32.47 15.06
C VAL A 558 13.13 -33.61 15.16
N TYR A 559 13.54 -34.81 15.57
CA TYR A 559 12.62 -35.92 15.88
C TYR A 559 11.64 -35.59 17.02
N LYS A 560 12.00 -34.67 17.92
CA LYS A 560 11.20 -34.35 19.12
C LYS A 560 10.11 -33.31 18.88
N VAL A 561 10.09 -32.66 17.71
CA VAL A 561 9.23 -31.51 17.43
C VAL A 561 8.01 -31.90 16.60
N LEU A 562 8.18 -32.88 15.70
CA LEU A 562 7.10 -33.42 14.89
C LEU A 562 6.16 -34.26 15.77
N LYS A 563 4.85 -34.07 15.58
CA LYS A 563 3.82 -34.85 16.29
C LYS A 563 3.17 -35.85 15.36
N PRO A 564 2.77 -37.03 15.86
CA PRO A 564 1.93 -37.94 15.09
C PRO A 564 0.58 -37.27 14.79
N PRO A 565 -0.07 -37.58 13.66
CA PRO A 565 -1.42 -37.09 13.37
C PRO A 565 -2.40 -37.52 14.46
N ASP A 566 -3.16 -36.57 15.02
CA ASP A 566 -4.22 -36.86 15.98
C ASP A 566 -5.59 -36.91 15.30
N TYR A 567 -5.96 -38.09 14.82
CA TYR A 567 -7.27 -38.32 14.20
C TYR A 567 -8.44 -38.27 15.20
N THR A 568 -8.19 -38.04 16.49
CA THR A 568 -9.25 -37.84 17.49
C THR A 568 -9.74 -36.40 17.58
N GLU A 569 -9.09 -35.45 16.89
CA GLU A 569 -9.54 -34.05 16.80
C GLU A 569 -10.96 -33.94 16.21
N ASN A 570 -11.73 -32.95 16.70
CA ASN A 570 -13.13 -32.75 16.31
C ASN A 570 -13.33 -32.59 14.79
N LYS A 571 -12.35 -32.02 14.07
CA LYS A 571 -12.43 -31.83 12.62
C LYS A 571 -12.49 -33.16 11.85
N TYR A 572 -11.84 -34.21 12.35
CA TYR A 572 -11.92 -35.54 11.75
C TYR A 572 -13.20 -36.25 12.19
N LYS A 573 -13.51 -36.23 13.50
CA LYS A 573 -14.72 -36.86 14.07
C LYS A 573 -16.02 -36.35 13.43
N SER A 574 -16.15 -35.03 13.28
CA SER A 574 -17.35 -34.40 12.70
C SER A 574 -17.56 -34.70 11.22
N ASN A 575 -16.58 -35.30 10.54
CA ASN A 575 -16.64 -35.68 9.14
C ASN A 575 -16.43 -37.19 8.93
N MET A 576 -16.61 -38.02 9.97
CA MET A 576 -16.48 -39.48 9.87
C MET A 576 -17.56 -40.15 9.00
N ASP A 577 -18.67 -39.46 8.75
CA ASP A 577 -19.73 -39.91 7.84
C ASP A 577 -19.29 -39.83 6.36
N ASN A 578 -18.19 -39.12 6.07
CA ASN A 578 -17.57 -39.12 4.75
C ASN A 578 -16.77 -40.42 4.55
N ASP A 579 -17.19 -41.22 3.57
CA ASP A 579 -16.61 -42.54 3.29
C ASP A 579 -15.09 -42.50 3.00
N ILE A 580 -14.62 -41.48 2.27
CA ILE A 580 -13.19 -41.33 1.94
C ILE A 580 -12.37 -41.01 3.21
N ILE A 581 -12.84 -40.04 4.00
CA ILE A 581 -12.20 -39.67 5.27
C ILE A 581 -12.17 -40.87 6.23
N SER A 582 -13.29 -41.58 6.38
CA SER A 582 -13.43 -42.77 7.22
C SER A 582 -12.45 -43.87 6.80
N LYS A 583 -12.36 -44.17 5.49
CA LYS A 583 -11.45 -45.18 4.94
C LYS A 583 -9.98 -44.82 5.14
N ILE A 584 -9.59 -43.57 4.89
CA ILE A 584 -8.22 -43.09 5.08
C ILE A 584 -7.82 -43.20 6.56
N ILE A 585 -8.68 -42.72 7.48
CA ILE A 585 -8.38 -42.77 8.92
C ILE A 585 -8.30 -44.22 9.42
N LYS A 586 -9.23 -45.10 9.02
CA LYS A 586 -9.24 -46.51 9.45
C LYS A 586 -8.00 -47.29 9.04
N ARG A 587 -7.42 -47.00 7.86
CA ARG A 587 -6.20 -47.66 7.38
C ARG A 587 -4.91 -46.97 7.82
N SER A 588 -5.00 -45.72 8.29
CA SER A 588 -3.83 -44.94 8.70
C SER A 588 -3.30 -45.39 10.06
N LYS A 589 -1.97 -45.51 10.17
CA LYS A 589 -1.28 -45.80 11.43
C LYS A 589 -0.49 -44.55 11.83
N PRO A 590 -0.90 -43.81 12.88
CA PRO A 590 -0.33 -42.50 13.23
C PRO A 590 1.20 -42.48 13.41
N TYR A 591 1.76 -43.55 13.98
CA TYR A 591 3.22 -43.66 14.18
C TYR A 591 3.98 -43.93 12.87
N GLU A 592 3.47 -44.80 12.00
CA GLU A 592 4.07 -45.02 10.67
C GLU A 592 4.01 -43.72 9.83
N LYS A 593 2.92 -42.96 9.93
CA LYS A 593 2.80 -41.62 9.32
C LYS A 593 3.82 -40.62 9.88
N LEU A 594 4.11 -40.68 11.18
CA LEU A 594 5.16 -39.84 11.78
C LEU A 594 6.55 -40.20 11.25
N GLU A 595 6.87 -41.48 11.12
CA GLU A 595 8.15 -41.93 10.55
C GLU A 595 8.29 -41.49 9.08
N GLU A 596 7.22 -41.64 8.29
CA GLU A 596 7.15 -41.15 6.92
C GLU A 596 7.37 -39.63 6.86
N LYS A 597 6.71 -38.89 7.77
CA LYS A 597 6.86 -37.43 7.91
C LYS A 597 8.29 -37.03 8.17
N ILE A 598 8.95 -37.70 9.12
CA ILE A 598 10.34 -37.44 9.47
C ILE A 598 11.24 -37.73 8.27
N LYS A 599 11.10 -38.89 7.63
CA LYS A 599 11.94 -39.29 6.48
C LYS A 599 11.83 -38.30 5.33
N ASN A 600 10.60 -37.92 4.95
CA ASN A 600 10.36 -37.03 3.82
C ASN A 600 10.73 -35.57 4.12
N LEU A 601 10.45 -35.06 5.32
CA LEU A 601 10.86 -33.70 5.68
C LEU A 601 12.39 -33.60 5.89
N SER A 602 13.06 -34.69 6.27
CA SER A 602 14.53 -34.70 6.39
C SER A 602 15.25 -34.47 5.04
N THR A 603 14.59 -34.68 3.90
CA THR A 603 15.16 -34.34 2.59
C THR A 603 15.28 -32.83 2.36
N GLN A 604 14.69 -32.01 3.24
CA GLN A 604 14.78 -30.55 3.21
C GLN A 604 16.02 -30.02 3.93
N MET A 605 16.75 -30.88 4.65
CA MET A 605 17.98 -30.52 5.34
C MET A 605 19.14 -30.30 4.36
N MET A 606 20.06 -29.40 4.71
CA MET A 606 21.34 -29.30 3.99
C MET A 606 22.18 -30.56 4.21
N THR A 607 22.88 -30.98 3.18
CA THR A 607 24.03 -31.89 3.29
C THR A 607 25.19 -31.19 4.01
N SER A 608 26.12 -31.97 4.56
CA SER A 608 27.36 -31.41 5.15
C SER A 608 28.13 -30.49 4.18
N LYS A 609 28.12 -30.79 2.87
CA LYS A 609 28.76 -29.95 1.85
C LYS A 609 28.04 -28.61 1.67
N GLU A 610 26.72 -28.63 1.56
CA GLU A 610 25.89 -27.41 1.46
C GLU A 610 25.99 -26.55 2.72
N PHE A 611 26.04 -27.17 3.90
CA PHE A 611 26.24 -26.44 5.16
C PHE A 611 27.63 -25.77 5.24
N ILE A 612 28.70 -26.46 4.83
CA ILE A 612 30.04 -25.87 4.75
C ILE A 612 30.05 -24.72 3.74
N TRP A 613 29.45 -24.93 2.57
CA TRP A 613 29.34 -23.88 1.54
C TRP A 613 28.57 -22.66 2.05
N LEU A 614 27.44 -22.89 2.74
CA LEU A 614 26.65 -21.82 3.35
C LEU A 614 27.46 -21.10 4.42
N LYS A 615 28.24 -21.80 5.24
CA LYS A 615 29.13 -21.18 6.24
C LYS A 615 30.21 -20.29 5.62
N LEU A 616 30.75 -20.70 4.47
CA LEU A 616 31.76 -19.93 3.72
C LEU A 616 31.16 -18.70 3.02
N ASN A 617 29.90 -18.78 2.61
CA ASN A 617 29.20 -17.74 1.85
C ASN A 617 28.00 -17.17 2.62
N PHE A 618 28.03 -17.21 3.95
CA PHE A 618 26.92 -16.71 4.77
C PHE A 618 26.80 -15.20 4.54
N PRO A 619 25.58 -14.63 4.41
CA PRO A 619 25.41 -13.17 4.33
C PRO A 619 26.14 -12.52 5.49
N THR A 620 26.98 -11.52 5.26
CA THR A 620 27.71 -10.82 6.34
C THR A 620 26.89 -9.63 6.84
N SER A 621 27.15 -9.17 8.06
CA SER A 621 26.40 -8.06 8.68
C SER A 621 26.51 -6.74 7.91
N LEU A 622 27.58 -6.54 7.15
CA LEU A 622 27.91 -5.26 6.51
C LEU A 622 27.69 -5.25 4.99
N TYR A 623 27.41 -6.38 4.35
CA TYR A 623 27.18 -6.40 2.90
C TYR A 623 25.71 -6.17 2.55
N THR A 624 25.50 -5.31 1.55
CA THR A 624 24.23 -5.23 0.83
C THR A 624 24.08 -6.47 -0.06
N TYR A 625 22.85 -6.77 -0.48
CA TYR A 625 22.59 -7.88 -1.38
C TYR A 625 23.43 -7.80 -2.67
N ILE A 626 23.63 -6.59 -3.21
CA ILE A 626 24.45 -6.35 -4.42
C ILE A 626 25.91 -6.77 -4.18
N ILE A 627 26.52 -6.37 -3.05
CA ILE A 627 27.90 -6.72 -2.71
C ILE A 627 28.03 -8.21 -2.44
N TYR A 628 27.09 -8.79 -1.68
CA TYR A 628 27.00 -10.23 -1.44
C TYR A 628 26.98 -11.01 -2.76
N LYS A 629 26.08 -10.63 -3.68
CA LYS A 629 25.95 -11.26 -5.00
C LYS A 629 27.23 -11.14 -5.82
N ALA A 630 27.83 -9.95 -5.87
CA ALA A 630 29.08 -9.72 -6.60
C ALA A 630 30.24 -10.57 -6.04
N LYS A 631 30.40 -10.64 -4.71
CA LYS A 631 31.42 -11.47 -4.07
C LYS A 631 31.18 -12.96 -4.27
N ALA A 632 29.94 -13.40 -4.17
CA ALA A 632 29.58 -14.79 -4.46
C ALA A 632 30.01 -15.15 -5.90
N ILE A 633 29.68 -14.29 -6.88
CA ILE A 633 30.07 -14.48 -8.29
C ILE A 633 31.60 -14.50 -8.46
N ILE A 634 32.34 -13.56 -7.84
CA ILE A 634 33.81 -13.50 -7.97
C ILE A 634 34.49 -14.73 -7.34
N THR A 635 34.02 -15.17 -6.17
CA THR A 635 34.53 -16.37 -5.48
C THR A 635 34.29 -17.63 -6.34
N ILE A 636 33.17 -17.66 -7.06
CA ILE A 636 32.85 -18.72 -8.03
C ILE A 636 33.81 -18.68 -9.22
N LEU A 637 34.04 -17.51 -9.82
CA LEU A 637 34.94 -17.37 -10.99
C LEU A 637 36.40 -17.74 -10.65
N SER A 638 36.87 -17.39 -9.46
CA SER A 638 38.26 -17.58 -9.02
C SER A 638 38.60 -19.00 -8.56
N SER A 639 37.61 -19.87 -8.29
CA SER A 639 37.83 -21.26 -7.86
C SER A 639 37.84 -22.30 -8.99
N SER A 640 37.77 -21.86 -10.26
CA SER A 640 37.64 -22.72 -11.44
C SER A 640 38.95 -23.01 -12.18
N THR A 641 39.81 -23.88 -11.61
CA THR A 641 40.93 -24.53 -12.36
C THR A 641 40.67 -26.01 -12.69
N SER A 642 39.48 -26.53 -12.38
CA SER A 642 39.00 -27.83 -12.83
C SER A 642 37.54 -27.70 -13.24
N THR A 643 37.19 -28.23 -14.41
CA THR A 643 35.85 -28.27 -15.04
C THR A 643 34.69 -27.78 -14.16
N PRO A 644 33.95 -26.74 -14.57
CA PRO A 644 32.88 -26.15 -13.77
C PRO A 644 31.77 -27.17 -13.58
N ASN A 645 31.72 -27.82 -12.41
CA ASN A 645 30.46 -28.38 -11.94
C ASN A 645 29.59 -27.18 -11.55
N ASN A 646 28.66 -26.83 -12.44
CA ASN A 646 27.73 -25.67 -12.44
C ASN A 646 26.81 -25.52 -11.20
N ASN A 647 27.12 -26.12 -10.05
CA ASN A 647 26.20 -26.21 -8.92
C ASN A 647 26.49 -25.21 -7.81
N ILE A 648 26.41 -23.90 -8.06
CA ILE A 648 26.56 -22.92 -6.97
C ILE A 648 25.62 -21.70 -7.15
N GLY A 649 24.51 -21.68 -6.42
CA GLY A 649 23.55 -20.57 -6.40
C GLY A 649 23.67 -19.73 -5.13
N TYR A 650 23.80 -18.42 -5.30
CA TYR A 650 23.70 -17.43 -4.23
C TYR A 650 22.23 -17.25 -3.80
N MET A 651 22.00 -16.70 -2.60
CA MET A 651 20.65 -16.42 -2.12
C MET A 651 19.95 -15.36 -2.98
N ASP A 652 18.67 -15.54 -3.25
CA ASP A 652 17.84 -14.43 -3.73
C ASP A 652 17.76 -13.31 -2.67
N GLU A 653 17.38 -12.09 -3.10
CA GLU A 653 17.39 -10.90 -2.24
C GLU A 653 16.49 -11.04 -1.01
N ILE A 654 15.32 -11.66 -1.16
CA ILE A 654 14.34 -11.83 -0.07
C ILE A 654 14.93 -12.77 0.97
N THR A 655 15.48 -13.91 0.53
CA THR A 655 16.16 -14.86 1.39
C THR A 655 17.35 -14.20 2.10
N HIS A 656 18.20 -13.49 1.37
CA HIS A 656 19.37 -12.77 1.91
C HIS A 656 18.96 -11.81 3.03
N ASN A 657 17.97 -10.95 2.77
CA ASN A 657 17.53 -9.92 3.72
C ASN A 657 16.87 -10.55 4.97
N SER A 658 16.11 -11.62 4.78
CA SER A 658 15.52 -12.38 5.90
C SER A 658 16.59 -13.02 6.78
N PHE A 659 17.58 -13.69 6.20
CA PHE A 659 18.72 -14.24 6.94
C PHE A 659 19.46 -13.15 7.71
N LYS A 660 19.71 -12.01 7.05
CA LYS A 660 20.41 -10.90 7.67
C LYS A 660 19.65 -10.40 8.90
N LYS A 661 18.35 -10.14 8.76
CA LYS A 661 17.46 -9.65 9.81
C LYS A 661 17.24 -10.65 10.94
N ALA A 662 17.28 -11.96 10.64
CA ALA A 662 17.14 -13.01 11.65
C ALA A 662 18.42 -13.18 12.49
N TYR A 663 19.59 -13.36 11.86
CA TYR A 663 20.80 -13.77 12.57
C TYR A 663 21.64 -12.60 13.10
N PHE A 664 21.61 -11.43 12.47
CA PHE A 664 22.39 -10.28 12.93
C PHE A 664 21.59 -9.45 13.95
N THR A 665 22.31 -8.97 14.95
CA THR A 665 21.75 -8.13 16.02
C THR A 665 21.65 -6.69 15.55
N SER A 666 20.51 -6.05 15.76
CA SER A 666 20.43 -4.60 15.57
C SER A 666 21.19 -3.88 16.68
N LEU A 667 21.69 -2.67 16.41
CA LEU A 667 22.48 -1.92 17.39
C LEU A 667 21.71 -1.59 18.68
N ASN A 668 20.40 -1.37 18.59
CA ASN A 668 19.53 -1.01 19.70
C ASN A 668 18.90 -2.21 20.43
N GLU A 669 19.14 -3.42 19.96
CA GLU A 669 18.62 -4.64 20.58
C GLU A 669 19.55 -5.05 21.73
N THR A 670 19.00 -5.37 22.88
CA THR A 670 19.70 -5.97 24.02
C THR A 670 19.91 -7.47 23.80
N TYR A 671 20.76 -8.12 24.60
CA TYR A 671 20.92 -9.57 24.48
C TYR A 671 19.61 -10.30 24.79
N GLU A 672 18.85 -9.83 25.77
CA GLU A 672 17.58 -10.42 26.17
C GLU A 672 16.53 -10.29 25.05
N GLU A 673 16.46 -9.14 24.39
CA GLU A 673 15.60 -8.92 23.22
C GLU A 673 16.02 -9.79 22.04
N TYR A 674 17.33 -9.87 21.74
CA TYR A 674 17.88 -10.76 20.73
C TYR A 674 17.56 -12.22 21.01
N GLU A 675 17.82 -12.68 22.23
CA GLU A 675 17.56 -14.05 22.63
C GLU A 675 16.05 -14.35 22.56
N THR A 676 15.21 -13.40 22.98
CA THR A 676 13.74 -13.51 22.88
C THR A 676 13.28 -13.57 21.43
N ARG A 677 13.83 -12.73 20.55
CA ARG A 677 13.55 -12.74 19.10
C ARG A 677 13.98 -14.06 18.47
N MET A 678 15.20 -14.53 18.73
CA MET A 678 15.66 -15.81 18.21
C MET A 678 14.78 -16.98 18.71
N LYS A 679 14.39 -16.97 19.99
CA LYS A 679 13.46 -17.96 20.56
C LYS A 679 12.06 -17.88 19.93
N SER A 680 11.53 -16.68 19.68
CA SER A 680 10.22 -16.51 19.02
C SER A 680 10.26 -17.01 17.57
N LEU A 681 11.37 -16.76 16.86
CA LEU A 681 11.68 -17.30 15.54
C LEU A 681 12.04 -18.79 15.54
N LYS A 682 12.09 -19.46 16.70
CA LYS A 682 12.55 -20.87 16.83
C LYS A 682 13.97 -21.13 16.29
N LEU A 683 14.78 -20.09 16.23
CA LEU A 683 16.20 -20.14 15.90
C LEU A 683 17.05 -20.24 17.18
N ILE A 684 18.35 -20.47 17.00
CA ILE A 684 19.31 -20.55 18.11
C ILE A 684 20.07 -19.24 18.20
N ALA A 685 19.93 -18.54 19.33
CA ALA A 685 20.71 -17.35 19.64
C ALA A 685 22.17 -17.72 19.89
N PHE A 686 23.12 -16.91 19.40
CA PHE A 686 24.50 -17.06 19.82
C PHE A 686 24.70 -16.66 21.28
N PRO A 687 25.76 -17.18 21.94
CA PRO A 687 26.07 -16.83 23.33
C PRO A 687 26.29 -15.32 23.56
N ARG A 688 25.99 -14.84 24.78
CA ARG A 688 26.09 -13.42 25.18
C ARG A 688 27.45 -12.77 24.93
N TYR A 689 28.56 -13.52 25.06
CA TYR A 689 29.90 -12.99 24.76
C TYR A 689 30.10 -12.72 23.26
N ILE A 690 29.54 -13.58 22.39
CA ILE A 690 29.57 -13.37 20.94
C ILE A 690 28.71 -12.15 20.59
N PHE A 691 27.52 -12.03 21.19
CA PHE A 691 26.67 -10.86 21.04
C PHE A 691 27.41 -9.55 21.30
N ARG A 692 28.12 -9.47 22.43
CA ARG A 692 28.89 -8.27 22.80
C ARG A 692 30.00 -7.98 21.81
N TYR A 693 30.70 -9.02 21.35
CA TYR A 693 31.74 -8.86 20.34
C TYR A 693 31.16 -8.36 19.00
N CYS A 694 30.03 -8.90 18.55
CA CYS A 694 29.33 -8.45 17.34
C CYS A 694 28.93 -6.98 17.41
N LYS A 695 28.53 -6.48 18.59
CA LYS A 695 28.26 -5.06 18.83
C LYS A 695 29.53 -4.20 18.83
N ALA A 696 30.61 -4.70 19.43
CA ALA A 696 31.89 -3.98 19.54
C ALA A 696 32.62 -3.77 18.20
N ILE A 697 32.37 -4.62 17.20
CA ILE A 697 32.94 -4.46 15.85
C ILE A 697 32.42 -3.23 15.12
N TYR A 698 31.21 -2.76 15.45
CA TYR A 698 30.69 -1.51 14.91
C TYR A 698 31.52 -0.35 15.48
N PRO A 699 32.19 0.46 14.63
CA PRO A 699 33.03 1.56 15.08
C PRO A 699 32.30 2.53 15.99
N HIS A 700 32.97 2.92 17.07
CA HIS A 700 32.56 4.10 17.83
C HIS A 700 32.82 5.35 16.97
N PRO A 701 31.82 6.22 16.78
CA PRO A 701 31.91 7.32 15.79
C PRO A 701 32.98 8.37 16.13
N PHE A 702 33.46 8.39 17.37
CA PHE A 702 34.33 9.44 17.90
C PHE A 702 35.77 8.99 18.13
N GLN A 703 36.08 7.71 17.91
CA GLN A 703 37.44 7.19 18.07
C GLN A 703 38.28 7.45 16.81
N SER A 704 39.60 7.39 16.95
CA SER A 704 40.48 7.19 15.80
C SER A 704 40.39 5.73 15.32
N HIS A 705 40.77 5.45 14.07
CA HIS A 705 40.83 4.06 13.58
C HIS A 705 41.73 3.18 14.46
N GLN A 706 42.83 3.73 14.98
CA GLN A 706 43.74 3.02 15.88
C GLN A 706 43.10 2.73 17.25
N SER A 707 42.43 3.71 17.86
CA SER A 707 41.72 3.53 19.13
C SER A 707 40.57 2.52 19.02
N TYR A 708 39.89 2.50 17.88
CA TYR A 708 38.91 1.46 17.53
C TYR A 708 39.56 0.07 17.43
N LEU A 709 40.70 -0.05 16.72
CA LEU A 709 41.43 -1.31 16.59
C LEU A 709 41.84 -1.86 17.96
N ASP A 710 42.37 -1.00 18.83
CA ASP A 710 42.82 -1.37 20.17
C ASP A 710 41.63 -1.81 21.04
N SER A 711 40.49 -1.13 20.94
CA SER A 711 39.24 -1.48 21.64
C SER A 711 38.70 -2.85 21.18
N VAL A 712 38.61 -3.08 19.86
CA VAL A 712 38.17 -4.37 19.31
C VAL A 712 39.13 -5.49 19.70
N ALA A 713 40.44 -5.24 19.67
CA ALA A 713 41.45 -6.20 20.11
C ALA A 713 41.31 -6.53 21.60
N LEU A 714 41.03 -5.54 22.44
CA LEU A 714 40.79 -5.73 23.87
C LEU A 714 39.53 -6.58 24.12
N TYR A 715 38.41 -6.27 23.45
CA TYR A 715 37.20 -7.10 23.51
C TYR A 715 37.47 -8.54 23.05
N LYS A 716 38.23 -8.71 21.95
CA LYS A 716 38.65 -10.03 21.45
C LYS A 716 39.46 -10.80 22.51
N ILE A 717 40.36 -10.13 23.23
CA ILE A 717 41.22 -10.75 24.26
C ILE A 717 40.44 -11.08 25.54
N ILE A 718 39.53 -10.20 25.99
CA ILE A 718 38.82 -10.33 27.27
C ILE A 718 37.61 -11.27 27.15
N GLU A 719 36.73 -11.04 26.19
CA GLU A 719 35.43 -11.74 26.12
C GLU A 719 35.55 -13.11 25.43
N LEU A 720 36.53 -13.30 24.53
CA LEU A 720 36.79 -14.60 23.88
C LEU A 720 37.86 -15.43 24.60
N ARG A 721 38.38 -14.98 25.76
CA ARG A 721 39.48 -15.63 26.51
C ARG A 721 39.23 -17.10 26.86
N ASN A 722 37.96 -17.48 26.99
CA ASN A 722 37.53 -18.83 27.35
C ASN A 722 37.21 -19.72 26.14
N ILE A 723 37.23 -19.17 24.93
CA ILE A 723 37.00 -19.93 23.70
C ILE A 723 38.35 -20.52 23.27
N LYS A 724 38.70 -21.65 23.89
CA LYS A 724 39.98 -22.35 23.66
C LYS A 724 40.07 -23.09 22.31
N ASP A 725 39.25 -22.72 21.32
CA ASP A 725 39.26 -23.31 19.98
C ASP A 725 39.75 -22.28 18.96
N SER A 726 40.85 -22.59 18.27
CA SER A 726 41.30 -21.88 17.06
C SER A 726 40.18 -21.70 16.03
N PHE A 727 39.18 -22.59 16.09
CA PHE A 727 37.97 -22.58 15.29
C PHE A 727 37.16 -21.28 15.39
N ALA A 728 36.99 -20.67 16.57
CA ALA A 728 36.17 -19.46 16.68
C ALA A 728 36.84 -18.25 16.01
N SER A 729 38.15 -18.08 16.14
CA SER A 729 38.91 -16.98 15.50
C SER A 729 38.79 -17.00 13.97
N ASP A 730 38.87 -18.18 13.37
CA ASP A 730 38.73 -18.36 11.92
C ASP A 730 37.27 -18.11 11.46
N PHE A 731 36.29 -18.43 12.30
CA PHE A 731 34.88 -18.16 12.04
C PHE A 731 34.55 -16.67 12.08
N MET A 732 35.01 -15.94 13.11
CA MET A 732 34.79 -14.49 13.20
C MET A 732 35.40 -13.77 11.97
N THR A 733 36.57 -14.23 11.53
CA THR A 733 37.25 -13.68 10.35
C THR A 733 36.48 -13.92 9.06
N LYS A 734 35.83 -15.08 8.90
CA LYS A 734 35.06 -15.42 7.70
C LYS A 734 33.74 -14.65 7.56
N TRP A 735 33.15 -14.19 8.66
CA TRP A 735 31.87 -13.44 8.63
C TRP A 735 32.04 -11.93 8.71
N ASP A 736 33.26 -11.43 8.44
CA ASP A 736 33.63 -10.02 8.55
C ASP A 736 33.42 -9.46 9.97
N TRP A 737 33.44 -10.34 10.98
CA TRP A 737 33.44 -9.97 12.39
C TRP A 737 34.89 -9.78 12.87
N ASN A 738 35.59 -8.89 12.18
CA ASN A 738 36.91 -8.41 12.53
C ASN A 738 36.88 -6.88 12.56
N SER A 739 37.97 -6.28 13.02
CA SER A 739 38.12 -4.84 12.88
C SER A 739 38.04 -4.41 11.42
N ILE A 740 37.26 -3.36 11.18
CA ILE A 740 37.03 -2.82 9.84
C ILE A 740 38.34 -2.19 9.31
N PRO A 741 38.73 -2.42 8.03
CA PRO A 741 39.89 -1.78 7.41
C PRO A 741 39.77 -0.26 7.39
N GLN A 742 40.91 0.45 7.41
CA GLN A 742 40.95 1.92 7.53
C GLN A 742 40.09 2.64 6.49
N GLU A 743 40.11 2.21 5.21
CA GLU A 743 39.29 2.82 4.16
C GLU A 743 37.78 2.68 4.41
N THR A 744 37.34 1.50 4.85
CA THR A 744 35.94 1.23 5.18
C THR A 744 35.54 1.93 6.48
N TYR A 745 36.47 2.08 7.43
CA TYR A 745 36.28 2.87 8.65
C TYR A 745 36.10 4.36 8.34
N ILE A 746 36.92 4.92 7.44
CA ILE A 746 36.80 6.31 6.98
C ILE A 746 35.46 6.51 6.27
N LYS A 747 35.06 5.59 5.38
CA LYS A 747 33.73 5.62 4.74
C LYS A 747 32.62 5.51 5.77
N PHE A 748 32.71 4.56 6.70
CA PHE A 748 31.76 4.41 7.81
C PHE A 748 31.63 5.73 8.58
N GLN A 749 32.74 6.36 8.97
CA GLN A 749 32.71 7.66 9.63
C GLN A 749 32.07 8.72 8.73
N ALA A 750 32.43 8.81 7.45
CA ALA A 750 31.85 9.78 6.52
C ALA A 750 30.32 9.61 6.33
N PHE A 751 29.82 8.37 6.38
CA PHE A 751 28.40 8.04 6.19
C PHE A 751 27.62 7.81 7.49
N PHE A 752 28.26 7.94 8.65
CA PHE A 752 27.57 7.80 9.93
C PHE A 752 26.57 8.96 10.11
N PRO A 753 25.30 8.69 10.47
CA PRO A 753 24.28 9.72 10.53
C PRO A 753 24.56 10.78 11.61
N ARG A 754 24.21 12.04 11.34
CA ARG A 754 24.11 13.09 12.36
C ARG A 754 22.90 12.84 13.25
N ALA A 755 22.92 13.39 14.47
CA ALA A 755 21.79 13.34 15.38
C ALA A 755 20.52 13.95 14.78
N PHE A 756 20.66 14.94 13.89
CA PHE A 756 19.58 15.69 13.25
C PHE A 756 19.34 15.34 11.77
N ASP A 757 20.03 14.34 11.20
CA ASP A 757 19.76 13.95 9.81
C ASP A 757 18.34 13.41 9.65
N THR A 758 17.61 13.88 8.65
CA THR A 758 16.19 13.55 8.40
C THR A 758 16.03 12.31 7.53
N SER A 759 16.93 12.12 6.56
CA SER A 759 17.17 10.90 5.81
C SER A 759 18.47 11.09 5.03
N ILE A 760 19.36 10.09 5.01
CA ILE A 760 20.41 10.09 3.99
C ILE A 760 19.71 9.71 2.69
N ASN A 761 19.79 10.54 1.66
CA ASN A 761 19.24 10.20 0.35
C ASN A 761 20.05 9.03 -0.22
N VAL A 762 19.62 7.81 0.10
CA VAL A 762 20.28 6.58 -0.35
C VAL A 762 20.28 6.53 -1.88
N ASP A 763 19.31 7.19 -2.53
CA ASP A 763 19.15 7.23 -3.97
C ASP A 763 20.17 8.12 -4.69
N GLU A 764 20.58 9.25 -4.10
CA GLU A 764 21.69 10.08 -4.61
C GLU A 764 23.07 9.41 -4.46
N HIS A 765 23.14 8.33 -3.68
CA HIS A 765 24.39 7.66 -3.32
C HIS A 765 24.50 6.22 -3.83
N HIS A 766 23.59 5.75 -4.70
CA HIS A 766 23.64 4.41 -5.32
C HIS A 766 24.91 4.14 -6.15
N LEU A 767 25.73 5.16 -6.43
CA LEU A 767 27.04 4.99 -7.05
C LEU A 767 28.20 4.78 -6.06
N ASN A 768 27.99 4.91 -4.74
CA ASN A 768 29.03 4.72 -3.72
C ASN A 768 28.50 4.04 -2.43
N LEU A 769 28.69 2.72 -2.33
CA LEU A 769 28.95 1.95 -1.10
C LEU A 769 28.27 2.43 0.22
N SER A 770 26.95 2.67 0.23
CA SER A 770 26.24 2.86 1.50
C SER A 770 26.25 1.55 2.30
N ILE A 771 26.86 1.57 3.49
CA ILE A 771 26.96 0.42 4.41
C ILE A 771 25.61 0.15 5.11
N PHE A 772 24.68 1.12 5.13
CA PHE A 772 23.44 1.09 5.91
C PHE A 772 22.19 1.35 5.07
N ASN A 773 21.08 0.68 5.41
CA ASN A 773 19.74 1.07 4.97
C ASN A 773 19.10 2.08 5.95
N ASN A 774 17.96 2.67 5.56
CA ASN A 774 17.26 3.70 6.35
C ASN A 774 16.88 3.23 7.76
N GLY A 775 16.47 1.97 7.93
CA GLY A 775 16.17 1.42 9.25
C GLY A 775 17.43 1.27 10.12
N GLU A 776 18.54 0.82 9.54
CA GLU A 776 19.84 0.73 10.23
C GLU A 776 20.34 2.11 10.69
N ILE A 777 20.13 3.17 9.88
CA ILE A 777 20.47 4.56 10.22
C ILE A 777 19.74 5.04 11.48
N ASP A 778 18.43 4.81 11.58
CA ASP A 778 17.66 5.22 12.75
C ASP A 778 18.06 4.44 14.00
N LEU A 779 18.34 3.15 13.87
CA LEU A 779 18.82 2.31 14.97
C LEU A 779 20.20 2.77 15.47
N ILE A 780 21.10 3.21 14.58
CA ILE A 780 22.39 3.81 14.95
C ILE A 780 22.18 5.06 15.81
N LYS A 781 21.31 5.97 15.38
CA LYS A 781 21.02 7.21 16.12
C LYS A 781 20.51 6.91 17.52
N LEU A 782 19.58 5.97 17.65
CA LEU A 782 18.97 5.57 18.93
C LEU A 782 19.93 4.91 19.90
N SER A 783 20.93 4.24 19.35
CA SER A 783 21.85 3.40 20.10
C SER A 783 23.01 4.21 20.63
N TYR A 784 23.70 4.97 19.77
CA TYR A 784 24.98 5.57 20.13
C TYR A 784 24.88 6.97 20.75
N PHE A 785 23.92 7.79 20.34
CA PHE A 785 23.87 9.18 20.80
C PHE A 785 23.26 9.30 22.20
N PRO A 786 23.86 10.12 23.10
CA PRO A 786 23.23 10.57 24.33
C PRO A 786 21.86 11.20 24.08
N ARG A 787 20.83 10.76 24.81
CA ARG A 787 19.49 11.35 24.68
C ARG A 787 19.38 12.67 25.44
N LEU A 788 18.46 13.54 25.05
CA LEU A 788 18.34 14.89 25.63
C LEU A 788 18.03 14.90 27.14
N ALA A 789 17.20 13.98 27.64
CA ALA A 789 16.87 13.85 29.06
C ALA A 789 17.82 12.91 29.84
N GLU A 790 18.76 12.26 29.16
CA GLU A 790 19.63 11.25 29.76
C GLU A 790 20.85 11.92 30.42
N ASN A 791 21.18 11.48 31.63
CA ASN A 791 22.41 11.80 32.33
C ASN A 791 23.48 10.73 32.07
N TYR A 792 24.74 10.99 32.44
CA TYR A 792 25.84 10.09 32.13
C TYR A 792 25.65 8.67 32.68
N ASP A 793 25.13 8.53 33.90
CA ASP A 793 24.89 7.21 34.51
C ASP A 793 23.80 6.43 33.77
N THR A 794 22.67 7.08 33.48
CA THR A 794 21.58 6.46 32.70
C THR A 794 22.01 6.11 31.28
N TYR A 795 22.85 6.94 30.64
CA TYR A 795 23.47 6.64 29.35
C TYR A 795 24.40 5.44 29.44
N LYS A 796 25.30 5.44 30.43
CA LYS A 796 26.24 4.34 30.67
C LYS A 796 25.50 3.03 30.91
N GLU A 797 24.46 3.04 31.74
CA GLU A 797 23.59 1.88 31.96
C GLU A 797 22.93 1.41 30.67
N ARG A 798 22.39 2.32 29.85
CA ARG A 798 21.81 1.99 28.55
C ARG A 798 22.84 1.37 27.60
N MET A 799 24.02 1.98 27.44
CA MET A 799 25.07 1.48 26.56
C MET A 799 25.57 0.10 27.00
N ILE A 800 25.79 -0.10 28.30
CA ILE A 800 26.16 -1.41 28.87
C ILE A 800 25.07 -2.44 28.59
N LYS A 801 23.80 -2.09 28.79
CA LYS A 801 22.65 -2.96 28.52
C LYS A 801 22.54 -3.33 27.03
N LEU A 802 22.84 -2.39 26.13
CA LEU A 802 22.88 -2.60 24.68
C LEU A 802 24.13 -3.36 24.21
N GLY A 803 25.12 -3.55 25.09
CA GLY A 803 26.41 -4.16 24.76
C GLY A 803 27.31 -3.29 23.88
N LEU A 804 27.14 -1.96 23.95
CA LEU A 804 27.87 -0.96 23.17
C LEU A 804 28.97 -0.31 24.01
N GLY A 805 29.96 0.29 23.33
CA GLY A 805 31.01 1.09 23.99
C GLY A 805 30.43 2.33 24.67
N VAL A 806 30.90 2.64 25.88
CA VAL A 806 30.49 3.82 26.65
C VAL A 806 31.46 4.95 26.35
N MET A 807 30.97 6.05 25.80
CA MET A 807 31.79 7.26 25.63
C MET A 807 32.24 7.82 26.99
N ASN A 808 33.40 8.46 27.05
CA ASN A 808 33.87 9.07 28.30
C ASN A 808 33.00 10.28 28.73
N THR A 809 33.09 10.69 30.00
CA THR A 809 32.24 11.74 30.57
C THR A 809 32.43 13.11 29.90
N ASP A 810 33.65 13.45 29.48
CA ASP A 810 33.95 14.74 28.83
C ASP A 810 33.36 14.79 27.42
N LEU A 811 33.47 13.70 26.66
CA LEU A 811 32.87 13.55 25.35
C LEU A 811 31.34 13.47 25.43
N PHE A 812 30.78 12.80 26.45
CA PHE A 812 29.34 12.80 26.72
C PHE A 812 28.85 14.23 26.93
N THR A 813 29.54 14.99 27.80
CA THR A 813 29.20 16.38 28.10
C THR A 813 29.30 17.25 26.84
N SER A 814 30.33 17.06 26.03
CA SER A 814 30.51 17.76 24.76
C SER A 814 29.42 17.40 23.74
N PHE A 815 29.01 16.14 23.65
CA PHE A 815 27.90 15.73 22.78
C PHE A 815 26.58 16.34 23.24
N LYS A 816 26.33 16.43 24.55
CA LYS A 816 25.14 17.10 25.09
C LYS A 816 25.07 18.59 24.68
N THR A 817 26.20 19.22 24.37
CA THR A 817 26.26 20.62 23.89
C THR A 817 25.94 20.79 22.41
N ILE A 818 25.90 19.70 21.63
CA ILE A 818 25.38 19.70 20.26
C ILE A 818 23.89 20.03 20.25
N TYR A 819 23.15 19.58 21.25
CA TYR A 819 21.79 20.05 21.45
C TYR A 819 21.86 21.49 21.96
N PRO A 820 21.34 22.48 21.20
CA PRO A 820 21.50 23.88 21.55
C PRO A 820 20.87 24.15 22.92
N ASN A 821 21.64 24.74 23.84
CA ASN A 821 21.11 25.17 25.12
C ASN A 821 20.22 26.39 24.88
N PRO A 822 18.90 26.28 25.06
CA PRO A 822 17.96 27.35 24.74
C PRO A 822 18.12 28.58 25.62
N ILE A 823 18.81 28.45 26.76
CA ILE A 823 19.02 29.55 27.71
C ILE A 823 20.21 30.42 27.30
N THR A 824 21.18 29.87 26.56
CA THR A 824 22.46 30.56 26.24
C THR A 824 22.71 30.74 24.76
N ALA A 825 22.13 29.92 23.89
CA ALA A 825 22.25 30.00 22.44
C ALA A 825 21.23 30.98 21.83
N THR A 826 21.52 32.28 21.91
CA THR A 826 20.66 33.36 21.36
C THR A 826 20.88 33.64 19.87
N SER A 827 21.97 33.11 19.30
CA SER A 827 22.28 33.17 17.86
C SER A 827 23.09 31.93 17.47
N TYR A 828 23.07 31.59 16.18
CA TYR A 828 23.88 30.49 15.66
C TYR A 828 25.38 30.72 15.91
N SER A 829 25.85 31.96 15.79
CA SER A 829 27.25 32.33 16.08
C SER A 829 27.65 32.02 17.52
N LYS A 830 26.81 32.36 18.50
CA LYS A 830 27.05 32.07 19.92
C LYS A 830 26.96 30.58 20.23
N TYR A 831 25.99 29.87 19.63
CA TYR A 831 25.90 28.41 19.72
C TYR A 831 27.17 27.73 19.21
N LYS A 832 27.66 28.16 18.05
CA LYS A 832 28.89 27.65 17.45
C LYS A 832 30.13 27.96 18.31
N GLU A 833 30.23 29.17 18.86
CA GLU A 833 31.32 29.58 19.75
C GLU A 833 31.33 28.80 21.07
N LEU A 834 30.16 28.60 21.70
CA LEU A 834 29.99 27.77 22.90
C LEU A 834 30.42 26.31 22.63
N PHE A 835 29.99 25.74 21.50
CA PHE A 835 30.39 24.40 21.09
C PHE A 835 31.91 24.30 20.84
N GLN A 836 32.49 25.25 20.11
CA GLN A 836 33.92 25.29 19.82
C GLN A 836 34.75 25.40 21.10
N THR A 837 34.34 26.27 22.03
CA THR A 837 35.02 26.44 23.33
C THR A 837 35.02 25.16 24.17
N ILE A 838 33.95 24.37 24.13
CA ILE A 838 33.87 23.10 24.86
C ILE A 838 34.64 21.99 24.13
N SER A 839 34.56 21.95 22.80
CA SER A 839 35.26 20.99 21.96
C SER A 839 36.79 21.15 22.01
N ASP A 840 37.28 22.39 22.13
CA ASP A 840 38.73 22.70 22.19
C ASP A 840 39.37 22.32 23.54
N ASN A 841 38.56 22.10 24.58
CA ASN A 841 39.00 21.67 25.92
C ASN A 841 39.10 20.14 26.09
N ILE A 842 38.74 19.34 25.07
CA ILE A 842 38.84 17.87 25.12
C ILE A 842 40.29 17.43 24.84
N PHE A 843 41.01 17.00 25.87
CA PHE A 843 42.30 16.33 25.72
C PHE A 843 42.10 14.80 25.59
N GLY A 844 42.38 14.22 24.41
CA GLY A 844 42.36 12.76 24.20
C GLY A 844 42.26 12.29 22.74
N ASP A 845 42.26 10.96 22.53
CA ASP A 845 42.15 10.27 21.23
C ASP A 845 40.72 10.24 20.65
N GLU A 846 39.71 10.65 21.42
CA GLU A 846 38.31 10.73 20.99
C GLU A 846 37.92 12.19 20.69
N LYS A 847 37.49 12.49 19.46
CA LYS A 847 37.11 13.86 19.05
C LYS A 847 35.75 13.87 18.35
N LEU A 848 34.95 14.88 18.69
CA LEU A 848 33.65 15.12 18.08
C LEU A 848 33.84 15.93 16.78
N ASN A 849 33.42 15.38 15.64
CA ASN A 849 33.56 16.06 14.35
C ASN A 849 32.56 17.22 14.20
N ILE A 850 33.01 18.38 13.72
CA ILE A 850 32.21 19.60 13.43
C ILE A 850 30.95 19.29 12.61
N ARG A 851 30.99 18.25 11.76
CA ARG A 851 29.82 17.82 10.99
C ARG A 851 28.61 17.43 11.85
N HIS A 852 28.78 17.13 13.13
CA HIS A 852 27.67 16.79 14.04
C HIS A 852 26.97 18.02 14.63
N ILE A 853 27.51 19.22 14.46
CA ILE A 853 26.87 20.50 14.83
C ILE A 853 25.69 20.76 13.88
N MET A 854 24.63 21.39 14.39
CA MET A 854 23.53 21.88 13.55
C MET A 854 24.06 22.88 12.50
N THR A 855 23.49 22.89 11.31
CA THR A 855 23.73 23.99 10.35
C THR A 855 23.06 25.28 10.85
N GLU A 856 23.42 26.43 10.25
CA GLU A 856 22.79 27.71 10.60
C GLU A 856 21.28 27.70 10.29
N GLU A 857 20.92 27.09 9.16
CA GLU A 857 19.52 26.89 8.77
C GLU A 857 18.79 25.95 9.75
N GLU A 858 19.41 24.82 10.10
CA GLU A 858 18.86 23.90 11.11
C GLU A 858 18.67 24.63 12.44
N PHE A 859 19.66 25.40 12.90
CA PHE A 859 19.61 26.16 14.15
C PHE A 859 18.49 27.21 14.14
N ASN A 860 18.41 28.03 13.09
CA ASN A 860 17.40 29.09 12.95
C ASN A 860 15.98 28.51 12.85
N ASN A 861 15.85 27.26 12.39
CA ASN A 861 14.58 26.53 12.28
C ASN A 861 14.34 25.54 13.44
N SER A 862 15.08 25.65 14.55
CA SER A 862 15.10 24.66 15.64
C SER A 862 14.53 25.08 17.00
N ILE A 863 14.57 24.08 17.89
CA ILE A 863 14.16 23.99 19.29
C ILE A 863 14.42 25.25 20.16
N PRO A 864 15.52 26.02 20.05
CA PRO A 864 15.74 27.19 20.90
C PRO A 864 14.64 28.25 20.81
N HIS A 865 13.95 28.36 19.67
CA HIS A 865 12.82 29.27 19.47
C HIS A 865 11.48 28.71 20.00
N ASP A 866 11.47 27.47 20.47
CA ASP A 866 10.34 26.77 21.07
C ASP A 866 10.39 26.73 22.62
N PHE A 867 11.40 27.33 23.24
CA PHE A 867 11.51 27.48 24.69
C PHE A 867 11.01 28.86 25.16
N PRO A 868 10.18 28.91 26.22
CA PRO A 868 9.80 30.17 26.84
C PRO A 868 11.03 30.92 27.33
N LYS A 869 11.15 32.18 26.93
CA LYS A 869 12.15 33.07 27.54
C LYS A 869 11.62 33.48 28.92
N LEU A 870 12.53 33.68 29.88
CA LEU A 870 12.20 33.94 31.29
C LEU A 870 11.10 34.99 31.57
N PHE A 871 10.96 36.00 30.73
CA PHE A 871 9.98 37.08 30.93
C PHE A 871 9.10 37.31 29.71
N GLU A 872 9.06 36.32 28.83
CA GLU A 872 8.05 36.24 27.79
C GLU A 872 6.72 35.94 28.48
N SER A 873 5.73 36.81 28.31
CA SER A 873 4.41 36.52 28.86
C SER A 873 3.85 35.27 28.17
N TRP A 874 3.03 34.51 28.86
CA TRP A 874 2.32 33.36 28.27
C TRP A 874 1.66 33.72 26.93
N ASN A 875 1.10 34.94 26.82
CA ASN A 875 0.48 35.43 25.58
C ASN A 875 1.51 35.75 24.49
N THR A 876 2.63 36.40 24.83
CA THR A 876 3.72 36.68 23.90
C THR A 876 4.36 35.39 23.37
N PHE A 877 4.54 34.41 24.24
CA PHE A 877 5.00 33.07 23.90
C PHE A 877 4.07 32.35 22.92
N CYS A 878 2.75 32.54 23.07
CA CYS A 878 1.77 32.02 22.12
C CYS A 878 1.82 32.78 20.78
N GLU A 879 1.92 34.11 20.80
CA GLU A 879 1.94 34.97 19.61
C GLU A 879 3.20 34.77 18.73
N GLU A 880 4.40 34.75 19.33
CA GLU A 880 5.66 34.51 18.61
C GLU A 880 5.63 33.15 17.90
N ARG A 881 5.04 32.13 18.53
CA ARG A 881 4.89 30.79 17.94
C ARG A 881 3.84 30.70 16.85
N LEU A 882 2.73 31.44 16.96
CA LEU A 882 1.73 31.54 15.88
C LEU A 882 2.34 32.16 14.62
N ILE A 883 3.21 33.17 14.78
CA ILE A 883 3.94 33.80 13.68
C ILE A 883 4.96 32.82 13.08
N LEU A 884 5.74 32.11 13.91
CA LEU A 884 6.72 31.11 13.46
C LEU A 884 6.08 29.88 12.79
N ASN A 885 4.83 29.53 13.11
CA ASN A 885 4.09 28.45 12.44
C ASN A 885 3.66 28.81 11.00
N SER A 886 3.56 30.10 10.67
CA SER A 886 3.18 30.57 9.34
C SER A 886 4.34 30.55 8.33
N GLN A 887 5.58 30.38 8.80
CA GLN A 887 6.78 30.30 7.98
C GLN A 887 7.16 28.83 7.79
N THR A 888 6.87 28.28 6.62
CA THR A 888 7.07 26.87 6.26
C THR A 888 8.55 26.51 6.11
N SER A 889 9.20 26.16 7.22
CA SER A 889 10.37 25.26 7.26
C SER A 889 10.79 24.97 8.71
N ARG A 890 9.88 24.50 9.57
CA ARG A 890 10.34 23.84 10.81
C ARG A 890 11.08 22.55 10.43
N LEU A 891 11.95 22.04 11.31
CA LEU A 891 12.51 20.67 11.29
C LEU A 891 11.45 19.54 11.12
N ILE A 892 10.17 19.89 11.04
CA ILE A 892 9.01 19.05 10.82
C ILE A 892 8.47 19.35 9.42
N ASN A 893 8.83 18.53 8.43
CA ASN A 893 8.12 18.46 7.15
C ASN A 893 7.30 17.16 7.04
N ASP A 894 6.26 17.22 6.23
CA ASP A 894 5.21 16.21 6.06
C ASP A 894 5.68 14.88 5.45
N ARG A 895 6.97 14.71 5.15
CA ARG A 895 7.56 13.47 4.61
C ARG A 895 8.39 12.69 5.62
N GLY A 896 8.31 13.01 6.90
CA GLY A 896 9.01 12.27 7.96
C GLY A 896 10.34 12.88 8.36
N ALA A 897 10.45 14.21 8.41
CA ALA A 897 11.67 14.91 8.83
C ALA A 897 12.05 14.73 10.32
N PHE A 898 11.40 13.81 11.05
CA PHE A 898 11.57 13.67 12.48
C PHE A 898 11.30 12.22 12.91
N SER A 899 12.27 11.53 13.52
CA SER A 899 12.05 10.17 14.01
C SER A 899 11.07 10.18 15.19
N GLU A 900 10.13 9.21 15.26
CA GLU A 900 9.19 9.05 16.38
C GLU A 900 9.91 8.98 17.75
N ASN A 901 11.17 8.55 17.74
CA ASN A 901 11.98 8.47 18.94
C ASN A 901 12.63 9.80 19.34
N LEU A 902 13.09 10.63 18.39
CA LEU A 902 13.46 12.01 18.70
C LEU A 902 12.24 12.81 19.18
N PHE A 903 11.04 12.47 18.68
CA PHE A 903 9.77 12.93 19.24
C PHE A 903 9.51 12.43 20.65
N ASN A 904 9.78 11.17 20.96
CA ASN A 904 9.64 10.64 22.32
C ASN A 904 10.69 11.23 23.30
N ASP A 905 11.92 11.44 22.85
CA ASP A 905 12.97 12.11 23.64
C ASP A 905 12.63 13.58 23.85
N MET A 906 12.20 14.28 22.79
CA MET A 906 11.66 15.62 22.92
C MET A 906 10.39 15.63 23.79
N LYS A 907 9.56 14.60 23.78
CA LYS A 907 8.35 14.54 24.61
C LYS A 907 8.66 14.58 26.11
N THR A 908 9.77 14.00 26.54
CA THR A 908 10.22 14.06 27.94
C THR A 908 10.72 15.45 28.36
N VAL A 909 11.13 16.29 27.41
CA VAL A 909 11.69 17.62 27.65
C VAL A 909 10.69 18.74 27.37
N PHE A 910 9.84 18.56 26.35
CA PHE A 910 8.93 19.54 25.76
C PHE A 910 7.43 19.27 26.04
N TYR A 911 7.10 18.19 26.74
CA TYR A 911 5.75 17.83 27.23
C TYR A 911 4.56 17.98 26.22
N PRO A 912 4.58 17.37 25.02
CA PRO A 912 3.35 17.08 24.30
C PRO A 912 2.52 16.04 25.09
N ILE A 913 1.20 16.12 24.94
CA ILE A 913 0.19 15.48 25.78
C ILE A 913 0.53 13.99 26.08
N LEU A 914 0.35 13.57 27.33
CA LEU A 914 0.52 12.17 27.76
C LEU A 914 -0.34 11.26 26.89
N GLY A 915 0.26 10.26 26.24
CA GLY A 915 -0.41 9.37 25.28
C GLY A 915 -0.45 9.84 23.81
N GLN A 916 -0.05 11.06 23.47
CA GLN A 916 0.05 11.53 22.08
C GLN A 916 1.23 10.86 21.35
N ASN A 917 1.00 10.25 20.18
CA ASN A 917 2.04 9.65 19.33
C ASN A 917 2.51 10.64 18.23
N CYS A 918 3.63 10.33 17.57
CA CYS A 918 4.25 11.24 16.59
C CYS A 918 3.28 11.63 15.45
N VAL A 919 2.51 10.68 14.92
CA VAL A 919 1.54 10.93 13.84
C VAL A 919 0.44 11.91 14.28
N TYR A 920 -0.10 11.75 15.50
CA TYR A 920 -1.09 12.67 16.06
C TYR A 920 -0.48 14.02 16.42
N TYR A 921 0.79 14.08 16.81
CA TYR A 921 1.50 15.33 17.05
C TYR A 921 1.73 16.11 15.76
N LEU A 922 2.16 15.45 14.68
CA LEU A 922 2.33 16.07 13.36
C LEU A 922 1.00 16.62 12.82
N LYS A 923 -0.08 15.84 12.93
CA LYS A 923 -1.44 16.29 12.59
C LYS A 923 -1.93 17.42 13.49
N PHE A 924 -1.56 17.40 14.77
CA PHE A 924 -1.88 18.46 15.73
C PHE A 924 -1.18 19.78 15.38
N ILE A 925 0.12 19.77 15.07
CA ILE A 925 0.86 20.95 14.62
C ILE A 925 0.24 21.54 13.34
N GLN A 926 -0.15 20.68 12.39
CA GLN A 926 -0.88 21.08 11.19
C GLN A 926 -2.29 21.64 11.48
N SER A 927 -2.92 21.26 12.60
CA SER A 927 -4.29 21.62 12.96
C SER A 927 -4.38 22.74 14.01
N LEU A 928 -3.28 23.42 14.35
CA LEU A 928 -3.25 24.40 15.44
C LEU A 928 -4.04 25.68 15.10
N SER A 929 -5.34 25.65 15.39
CA SER A 929 -6.16 26.80 15.76
C SER A 929 -6.61 26.67 17.23
N ILE A 930 -5.85 27.31 18.14
CA ILE A 930 -6.21 27.79 19.50
C ILE A 930 -7.22 26.93 20.33
N SER A 931 -6.93 25.67 20.66
CA SER A 931 -7.78 24.95 21.65
C SER A 931 -7.08 24.17 22.77
N ASP A 932 -5.76 23.96 22.76
CA ASP A 932 -5.04 23.17 23.79
C ASP A 932 -4.06 24.00 24.66
N ILE A 933 -4.49 25.18 25.09
CA ILE A 933 -3.77 26.10 25.99
C ILE A 933 -3.39 25.51 27.38
N PRO A 934 -4.14 24.58 28.00
CA PRO A 934 -3.85 24.14 29.38
C PRO A 934 -2.55 23.33 29.56
N SER A 935 -2.13 22.53 28.59
CA SER A 935 -0.94 21.64 28.71
C SER A 935 0.37 22.40 28.59
N TRP A 936 0.42 23.41 27.72
CA TRP A 936 1.59 24.27 27.53
C TRP A 936 1.87 25.21 28.70
N ASN A 937 0.86 25.54 29.52
CA ASN A 937 1.05 26.34 30.73
C ASN A 937 1.93 25.60 31.76
N GLY A 938 1.79 24.28 31.90
CA GLY A 938 2.66 23.47 32.77
C GLY A 938 4.11 23.46 32.31
N TYR A 939 4.34 23.31 31.00
CA TYR A 939 5.68 23.39 30.39
C TYR A 939 6.29 24.79 30.52
N PHE A 940 5.52 25.84 30.23
CA PHE A 940 5.92 27.24 30.44
C PHE A 940 6.40 27.44 31.88
N LYS A 941 5.61 27.03 32.87
CA LYS A 941 5.98 27.13 34.29
C LYS A 941 7.25 26.35 34.65
N ASN A 942 7.41 25.13 34.12
CA ASN A 942 8.60 24.31 34.38
C ASN A 942 9.87 24.94 33.80
N VAL A 943 9.83 25.51 32.60
CA VAL A 943 10.98 26.20 31.99
C VAL A 943 11.27 27.53 32.69
N ILE A 944 10.25 28.34 32.97
CA ILE A 944 10.41 29.59 33.74
C ILE A 944 11.06 29.31 35.11
N SER A 945 10.70 28.19 35.74
CA SER A 945 11.31 27.81 37.02
C SER A 945 12.79 27.46 36.93
N LEU A 946 13.36 27.16 35.74
CA LEU A 946 14.81 26.92 35.60
C LEU A 946 15.66 28.17 35.76
N TYR A 947 15.07 29.35 35.66
CA TYR A 947 15.81 30.58 35.77
C TYR A 947 16.05 31.00 37.24
N PRO A 948 17.14 31.72 37.52
CA PRO A 948 17.42 32.24 38.86
C PRO A 948 16.35 33.20 39.35
N LYS A 949 15.88 33.02 40.60
CA LYS A 949 15.00 33.99 41.26
C LYS A 949 15.83 35.14 41.84
N PHE A 950 15.26 36.34 41.88
CA PHE A 950 15.87 37.49 42.56
C PHE A 950 16.09 37.15 44.05
N PHE A 951 17.23 37.58 44.61
CA PHE A 951 17.74 37.19 45.93
C PHE A 951 18.22 35.74 46.10
N GLU A 952 18.18 34.94 45.04
CA GLU A 952 18.68 33.57 45.07
C GLU A 952 20.20 33.54 44.96
N ASN A 953 20.85 32.62 45.69
CA ASN A 953 22.27 32.31 45.53
C ASN A 953 22.42 30.99 44.74
N ILE A 954 23.64 30.69 44.27
CA ILE A 954 23.88 29.52 43.43
C ILE A 954 23.54 28.19 44.14
N ASP A 955 23.70 28.12 45.46
CA ASP A 955 23.43 26.90 46.23
C ASP A 955 21.93 26.67 46.37
N ASN A 956 21.17 27.71 46.74
CA ASN A 956 19.71 27.67 46.81
C ASN A 956 19.07 27.43 45.43
N TYR A 957 19.66 28.00 44.38
CA TYR A 957 19.26 27.74 42.99
C TYR A 957 19.43 26.26 42.63
N ASN A 958 20.59 25.68 42.96
CA ASN A 958 20.86 24.27 42.73
C ASN A 958 19.93 23.37 43.56
N GLU A 959 19.64 23.74 44.81
CA GLU A 959 18.75 23.02 45.70
C GLU A 959 17.30 23.04 45.20
N ARG A 960 16.78 24.22 44.86
CA ARG A 960 15.41 24.39 44.33
C ARG A 960 15.17 23.58 43.05
N LEU A 961 16.21 23.38 42.25
CA LEU A 961 16.11 22.64 40.99
C LEU A 961 16.36 21.14 41.13
N GLN A 962 16.65 20.59 42.33
CA GLN A 962 16.96 19.16 42.46
C GLN A 962 15.83 18.23 41.99
N ASP A 963 14.58 18.65 42.18
CA ASP A 963 13.37 17.91 41.80
C ASP A 963 12.74 18.42 40.49
N ASN A 964 13.37 19.38 39.83
CA ASN A 964 12.91 19.87 38.54
C ASN A 964 13.21 18.86 37.43
N GLN A 965 12.19 18.50 36.64
CA GLN A 965 12.31 17.54 35.54
C GLN A 965 13.30 17.97 34.45
N LEU A 966 13.63 19.27 34.39
CA LEU A 966 14.54 19.88 33.41
C LEU A 966 15.86 20.36 34.04
N LYS A 967 16.23 19.90 35.25
CA LYS A 967 17.41 20.38 36.00
C LYS A 967 18.75 20.27 35.28
N TYR A 968 18.86 19.40 34.27
CA TYR A 968 20.06 19.25 33.45
C TYR A 968 20.27 20.43 32.49
N LEU A 969 19.24 21.28 32.28
CA LEU A 969 19.32 22.54 31.54
C LEU A 969 19.62 23.75 32.44
N LYS A 970 19.89 23.55 33.74
CA LYS A 970 20.18 24.66 34.67
C LYS A 970 21.43 25.45 34.26
N LEU A 971 21.48 26.70 34.67
CA LEU A 971 22.66 27.54 34.50
C LEU A 971 23.82 27.02 35.36
N ASP A 972 25.02 27.00 34.78
CA ASP A 972 26.23 26.83 35.57
C ASP A 972 26.54 28.08 36.42
N ALA A 973 27.53 27.99 37.30
CA ALA A 973 27.87 29.07 38.22
C ALA A 973 28.29 30.37 37.50
N ASN A 974 28.94 30.29 36.34
CA ASN A 974 29.36 31.45 35.58
C ASN A 974 28.15 32.09 34.87
N GLN A 975 27.34 31.28 34.21
CA GLN A 975 26.11 31.69 33.54
C GLN A 975 25.11 32.32 34.51
N PHE A 976 24.98 31.76 35.72
CA PHE A 976 24.16 32.32 36.81
C PHE A 976 24.61 33.72 37.22
N ASN A 977 25.92 33.98 37.28
CA ASN A 977 26.44 35.30 37.64
C ASN A 977 26.28 36.31 36.49
N ILE A 978 26.56 35.90 35.25
CA ILE A 978 26.35 36.73 34.04
C ILE A 978 24.88 37.15 33.96
N PHE A 979 23.96 36.22 34.25
CA PHE A 979 22.52 36.46 34.26
C PHE A 979 22.14 37.66 35.13
N PHE A 980 22.69 37.84 36.34
CA PHE A 980 22.36 39.00 37.19
C PHE A 980 23.14 40.28 36.87
N GLN A 981 24.28 40.19 36.17
CA GLN A 981 25.06 41.38 35.78
C GLN A 981 24.34 42.24 34.74
N ILE A 982 23.59 41.59 33.84
CA ILE A 982 22.85 42.24 32.75
C ILE A 982 21.49 42.81 33.18
N PHE A 983 21.07 42.65 34.44
CA PHE A 983 19.82 43.23 34.94
C PHE A 983 19.92 44.76 35.11
N PRO A 984 18.82 45.50 34.90
CA PRO A 984 18.74 46.92 35.23
C PRO A 984 18.93 47.20 36.72
N PHE A 985 19.57 48.33 37.04
CA PHE A 985 19.63 48.82 38.42
C PHE A 985 18.35 49.58 38.78
N PRO A 986 17.95 49.59 40.06
CA PRO A 986 16.95 50.50 40.61
C PRO A 986 16.95 51.90 40.00
N TYR A 987 15.87 52.26 39.30
CA TYR A 987 15.69 53.60 38.71
C TYR A 987 16.82 54.02 37.74
N GLU A 988 17.53 53.06 37.15
CA GLU A 988 18.43 53.29 36.03
C GLU A 988 17.62 53.75 34.80
N SER A 989 18.19 54.63 33.98
CA SER A 989 17.61 54.92 32.66
C SER A 989 18.12 53.92 31.63
N TYR A 990 17.32 53.61 30.61
CA TYR A 990 17.73 52.69 29.55
C TYR A 990 19.04 53.13 28.86
N LEU A 991 19.25 54.44 28.74
CA LEU A 991 20.49 54.99 28.19
C LEU A 991 21.72 54.66 29.07
N LYS A 992 21.62 54.80 30.40
CA LYS A 992 22.70 54.42 31.33
C LYS A 992 22.95 52.92 31.35
N TYR A 993 21.88 52.15 31.27
CA TYR A 993 21.98 50.70 31.13
C TYR A 993 22.78 50.28 29.90
N LYS A 994 22.50 50.90 28.76
CA LYS A 994 23.21 50.64 27.50
C LYS A 994 24.70 51.01 27.60
N ILE A 995 25.02 52.14 28.23
CA ILE A 995 26.41 52.56 28.48
C ILE A 995 27.12 51.56 29.41
N ARG A 996 26.48 51.16 30.51
CA ARG A 996 27.06 50.21 31.48
C ARG A 996 27.32 48.83 30.87
N ASN A 997 26.48 48.40 29.94
CA ASN A 997 26.54 47.06 29.34
C ASN A 997 27.05 47.09 27.90
N THR A 998 27.79 48.12 27.48
CA THR A 998 28.28 48.26 26.09
C THR A 998 29.16 47.08 25.67
N ASP A 999 29.95 46.52 26.60
CA ASP A 999 30.84 45.37 26.36
C ASP A 999 30.28 44.04 26.91
N ALA A 1000 29.00 44.00 27.31
CA ALA A 1000 28.40 42.79 27.87
C ALA A 1000 28.06 41.76 26.79
N PRO A 1001 28.18 40.44 27.07
CA PRO A 1001 27.85 39.39 26.10
C PRO A 1001 26.35 39.35 25.73
N LEU A 1002 25.49 39.98 26.54
CA LEU A 1002 24.05 40.12 26.29
C LEU A 1002 23.59 41.52 26.74
N THR A 1003 22.79 42.19 25.92
CA THR A 1003 22.19 43.50 26.24
C THR A 1003 20.68 43.43 26.06
N LEU A 1004 19.93 43.91 27.04
CA LEU A 1004 18.46 43.98 26.98
C LEU A 1004 18.00 45.05 25.98
N SER A 1005 16.90 44.77 25.28
CA SER A 1005 16.15 45.77 24.53
C SER A 1005 15.44 46.75 25.48
N GLU A 1006 14.98 47.89 24.96
CA GLU A 1006 14.29 48.92 25.75
C GLU A 1006 13.00 48.39 26.41
N LYS A 1007 12.28 47.52 25.69
CA LYS A 1007 11.07 46.87 26.19
C LYS A 1007 11.38 45.90 27.33
N GLU A 1008 12.40 45.06 27.16
CA GLU A 1008 12.86 44.13 28.20
C GLU A 1008 13.34 44.92 29.42
N PHE A 1009 14.21 45.91 29.22
CA PHE A 1009 14.70 46.81 30.26
C PHE A 1009 13.56 47.42 31.10
N SER A 1010 12.54 47.96 30.45
CA SER A 1010 11.39 48.59 31.10
C SER A 1010 10.56 47.58 31.89
N TYR A 1011 10.49 46.32 31.44
CA TYR A 1011 9.84 45.25 32.17
C TYR A 1011 10.62 44.90 33.45
N TYR A 1012 11.94 44.73 33.35
CA TYR A 1012 12.80 44.44 34.50
C TYR A 1012 12.80 45.54 35.57
N GLN A 1013 12.62 46.82 35.20
CA GLN A 1013 12.45 47.90 36.18
C GLN A 1013 11.24 47.71 37.10
N GLN A 1014 10.22 46.97 36.66
CA GLN A 1014 8.97 46.79 37.42
C GLN A 1014 9.15 45.89 38.65
N VAL A 1015 10.20 45.06 38.74
CA VAL A 1015 10.41 44.21 39.93
C VAL A 1015 10.72 45.03 41.19
N PHE A 1016 11.13 46.29 40.99
CA PHE A 1016 11.46 47.21 42.06
C PHE A 1016 10.24 47.94 42.63
N PRO A 1017 10.28 48.32 43.92
CA PRO A 1017 9.25 49.16 44.52
C PRO A 1017 9.09 50.52 43.84
N GLN A 1018 7.85 50.90 43.55
CA GLN A 1018 7.50 52.27 43.18
C GLN A 1018 7.41 53.15 44.43
N ILE A 1019 7.95 54.37 44.38
CA ILE A 1019 7.97 55.25 45.57
C ILE A 1019 6.57 55.57 46.07
N SER A 1020 5.58 55.67 45.18
CA SER A 1020 4.20 55.99 45.56
C SER A 1020 3.33 54.80 45.96
N GLU A 1021 3.81 53.54 45.88
CA GLU A 1021 2.96 52.36 46.12
C GLU A 1021 3.07 51.83 47.56
N SER A 1022 1.99 51.37 48.19
CA SER A 1022 2.11 50.70 49.50
C SER A 1022 2.80 49.34 49.38
N TYR A 1023 3.30 48.78 50.48
CA TYR A 1023 3.88 47.42 50.48
C TYR A 1023 2.86 46.35 50.04
N SER A 1024 1.60 46.51 50.44
CA SER A 1024 0.51 45.61 50.02
C SER A 1024 0.28 45.69 48.52
N ARG A 1025 0.29 46.89 47.93
CA ARG A 1025 0.16 47.09 46.48
C ARG A 1025 1.36 46.54 45.71
N TYR A 1026 2.58 46.75 46.21
CA TYR A 1026 3.81 46.18 45.66
C TYR A 1026 3.75 44.66 45.62
N SER A 1027 3.44 44.05 46.77
CA SER A 1027 3.34 42.60 46.91
C SER A 1027 2.26 42.02 45.98
N PHE A 1028 1.12 42.70 45.87
CA PHE A 1028 0.05 42.31 44.94
C PHE A 1028 0.46 42.48 43.48
N ARG A 1029 1.12 43.58 43.11
CA ARG A 1029 1.59 43.85 41.75
C ARG A 1029 2.55 42.75 41.29
N LEU A 1030 3.52 42.39 42.12
CA LEU A 1030 4.44 41.31 41.80
C LEU A 1030 3.74 39.96 41.69
N LYS A 1031 2.94 39.57 42.69
CA LYS A 1031 2.32 38.24 42.72
C LYS A 1031 1.17 38.04 41.74
N SER A 1032 0.39 39.08 41.46
CA SER A 1032 -0.88 38.95 40.74
C SER A 1032 -0.90 39.64 39.38
N GLU A 1033 -0.07 40.67 39.14
CA GLU A 1033 0.00 41.35 37.84
C GLU A 1033 1.25 40.95 37.03
N ILE A 1034 2.33 40.55 37.71
CA ILE A 1034 3.62 40.20 37.09
C ILE A 1034 3.95 38.70 37.26
N ASP A 1035 3.18 37.96 38.08
CA ASP A 1035 3.37 36.53 38.42
C ASP A 1035 4.77 36.20 38.94
N TYR A 1036 5.24 37.00 39.90
CA TYR A 1036 6.59 36.97 40.43
C TYR A 1036 6.61 36.80 41.96
N ASP A 1037 7.10 35.64 42.43
CA ASP A 1037 6.99 35.24 43.84
C ASP A 1037 8.10 35.78 44.76
N SER A 1038 9.23 36.25 44.20
CA SER A 1038 10.35 36.74 45.01
C SER A 1038 10.17 38.20 45.40
N VAL A 1039 9.35 38.44 46.43
CA VAL A 1039 9.02 39.78 46.94
C VAL A 1039 10.04 40.25 47.98
N MET A 1040 10.49 41.51 47.85
CA MET A 1040 11.36 42.16 48.84
C MET A 1040 10.68 42.21 50.22
N LEU A 1041 11.40 41.89 51.30
CA LEU A 1041 10.84 41.96 52.65
C LEU A 1041 10.46 43.39 53.05
N LEU A 1042 9.42 43.55 53.88
CA LEU A 1042 8.90 44.86 54.30
C LEU A 1042 9.98 45.81 54.85
N GLN A 1043 10.94 45.30 55.63
CA GLN A 1043 12.03 46.13 56.16
C GLN A 1043 12.96 46.62 55.06
N LEU A 1044 13.31 45.76 54.09
CA LEU A 1044 14.11 46.15 52.93
C LEU A 1044 13.33 47.08 52.00
N PHE A 1045 12.02 46.88 51.84
CA PHE A 1045 11.13 47.77 51.10
C PHE A 1045 11.09 49.18 51.71
N LYS A 1046 10.96 49.27 53.04
CA LYS A 1046 11.03 50.55 53.77
C LYS A 1046 12.40 51.21 53.62
N LEU A 1047 13.48 50.44 53.74
CA LEU A 1047 14.84 50.96 53.50
C LEU A 1047 14.98 51.45 52.05
N TYR A 1048 14.50 50.69 51.08
CA TYR A 1048 14.58 50.98 49.66
C TYR A 1048 13.87 52.31 49.32
N LYS A 1049 12.69 52.55 49.88
CA LYS A 1049 11.99 53.84 49.72
C LYS A 1049 12.67 55.02 50.40
N LYS A 1050 13.48 54.74 51.43
CA LYS A 1050 14.26 55.75 52.14
C LYS A 1050 15.63 56.02 51.51
N LEU A 1051 16.00 55.29 50.44
CA LEU A 1051 17.24 55.51 49.68
C LEU A 1051 17.32 56.92 49.07
N LEU A 1052 16.17 57.52 48.75
CA LEU A 1052 16.13 58.82 48.11
C LEU A 1052 16.05 59.94 49.18
N PRO A 1053 16.83 61.01 49.01
CA PRO A 1053 16.77 62.16 49.90
C PRO A 1053 15.46 62.91 49.72
N GLN A 1054 14.93 63.45 50.82
CA GLN A 1054 13.75 64.33 50.72
C GLN A 1054 14.15 65.69 50.15
N ILE A 1055 13.18 66.41 49.59
CA ILE A 1055 13.41 67.72 48.98
C ILE A 1055 13.89 68.78 49.97
N ASP A 1056 13.58 68.65 51.27
CA ASP A 1056 13.99 69.57 52.33
C ASP A 1056 15.00 68.99 53.32
N GLU A 1057 15.48 67.78 53.05
CA GLU A 1057 16.53 67.13 53.81
C GLU A 1057 17.91 67.68 53.41
N SER A 1058 18.82 67.83 54.38
CA SER A 1058 20.24 68.15 54.13
C SER A 1058 21.05 66.87 54.01
N TYR A 1059 22.25 66.95 53.44
CA TYR A 1059 23.10 65.77 53.24
C TYR A 1059 23.37 64.99 54.53
N ASN A 1060 23.77 65.69 55.60
CA ASN A 1060 24.04 65.04 56.89
C ASN A 1060 22.79 64.38 57.47
N LYS A 1061 21.63 65.02 57.38
CA LYS A 1061 20.36 64.44 57.86
C LYS A 1061 19.95 63.21 57.04
N TYR A 1062 20.12 63.27 55.72
CA TYR A 1062 19.90 62.13 54.83
C TYR A 1062 20.82 60.97 55.17
N ASN A 1063 22.12 61.23 55.29
CA ASN A 1063 23.11 60.21 55.60
C ASN A 1063 22.84 59.59 56.99
N ASP A 1064 22.55 60.41 58.00
CA ASP A 1064 22.22 59.93 59.35
C ASP A 1064 20.91 59.14 59.38
N ARG A 1065 19.85 59.61 58.70
CA ARG A 1065 18.59 58.88 58.54
C ARG A 1065 18.84 57.53 57.88
N PHE A 1066 19.58 57.52 56.79
CA PHE A 1066 19.86 56.32 56.02
C PHE A 1066 20.69 55.32 56.83
N VAL A 1067 21.77 55.76 57.46
CA VAL A 1067 22.62 54.93 58.33
C VAL A 1067 21.85 54.41 59.54
N ALA A 1068 20.98 55.23 60.15
CA ALA A 1068 20.13 54.81 61.26
C ALA A 1068 19.12 53.74 60.85
N GLU A 1069 18.51 53.88 59.66
CA GLU A 1069 17.57 52.89 59.12
C GLU A 1069 18.27 51.59 58.73
N LEU A 1070 19.48 51.66 58.16
CA LEU A 1070 20.29 50.48 57.87
C LEU A 1070 20.64 49.70 59.14
N LYS A 1071 20.96 50.40 60.24
CA LYS A 1071 21.25 49.79 61.55
C LYS A 1071 20.03 49.09 62.18
N LYS A 1072 18.80 49.46 61.79
CA LYS A 1072 17.56 48.81 62.25
C LYS A 1072 17.38 47.41 61.64
N ILE A 1073 18.06 47.11 60.52
CA ILE A 1073 18.04 45.77 59.92
C ILE A 1073 18.85 44.82 60.78
N SER A 1074 18.15 44.04 61.58
CA SER A 1074 18.75 43.05 62.49
C SER A 1074 18.56 41.62 62.00
N ASP A 1075 17.48 41.35 61.28
CA ASP A 1075 17.11 39.99 60.86
C ASP A 1075 18.01 39.46 59.74
N LYS A 1076 18.26 38.15 59.80
CA LYS A 1076 19.22 37.45 58.94
C LYS A 1076 18.78 37.44 57.47
N GLU A 1077 17.47 37.37 57.22
CA GLU A 1077 16.90 37.19 55.88
C GLU A 1077 16.97 38.51 55.08
N THR A 1078 16.58 39.62 55.70
CA THR A 1078 16.74 40.98 55.14
C THR A 1078 18.21 41.31 54.91
N LYS A 1079 19.12 40.90 55.80
CA LYS A 1079 20.58 41.03 55.59
C LYS A 1079 21.07 40.25 54.37
N ASN A 1080 20.55 39.04 54.16
CA ASN A 1080 20.90 38.23 52.99
C ASN A 1080 20.39 38.87 51.69
N GLN A 1081 19.13 39.34 51.65
CA GLN A 1081 18.59 40.07 50.49
C GLN A 1081 19.37 41.37 50.21
N LEU A 1082 19.74 42.12 51.25
CA LEU A 1082 20.60 43.29 51.15
C LEU A 1082 21.99 42.94 50.59
N SER A 1083 22.59 41.83 51.03
CA SER A 1083 23.89 41.37 50.53
C SER A 1083 23.86 40.96 49.05
N PHE A 1084 22.74 40.43 48.56
CA PHE A 1084 22.55 40.07 47.15
C PHE A 1084 22.68 41.29 46.25
N PHE A 1085 22.01 42.40 46.60
CA PHE A 1085 22.11 43.65 45.86
C PHE A 1085 23.55 44.21 45.86
N VAL A 1086 24.26 44.12 46.99
CA VAL A 1086 25.67 44.56 47.11
C VAL A 1086 26.58 43.68 46.24
N LYS A 1087 26.41 42.36 46.28
CA LYS A 1087 27.23 41.39 45.53
C LYS A 1087 27.12 41.60 44.02
N HIS A 1088 25.92 41.87 43.52
CA HIS A 1088 25.66 42.09 42.09
C HIS A 1088 25.70 43.58 41.69
N LYS A 1089 26.19 44.45 42.57
CA LYS A 1089 26.34 45.90 42.36
C LYS A 1089 25.05 46.63 41.95
N MET A 1090 23.89 46.12 42.36
CA MET A 1090 22.57 46.63 41.96
C MET A 1090 22.06 47.79 42.85
N TYR A 1091 22.97 48.55 43.46
CA TYR A 1091 22.69 49.82 44.16
C TYR A 1091 23.30 50.96 43.34
N PHE A 1092 22.77 52.19 43.44
CA PHE A 1092 23.35 53.40 42.84
C PHE A 1092 24.88 53.40 43.08
N ASN A 1093 25.66 53.32 42.00
CA ASN A 1093 26.95 52.59 41.90
C ASN A 1093 28.04 52.82 42.98
N ASP A 1094 28.87 51.77 43.14
CA ASP A 1094 30.16 51.68 43.85
C ASP A 1094 30.19 52.04 45.34
N MET A 1095 29.50 51.22 46.15
CA MET A 1095 29.90 51.07 47.55
C MET A 1095 31.27 50.38 47.64
N HIS A 1096 32.34 51.16 47.68
CA HIS A 1096 33.56 50.73 48.35
C HIS A 1096 33.22 50.52 49.83
N TYR A 1097 32.91 49.28 50.20
CA TYR A 1097 32.56 48.85 51.57
C TYR A 1097 33.69 49.05 52.60
N LYS A 1098 34.68 49.90 52.32
CA LYS A 1098 35.90 50.05 53.12
C LYS A 1098 36.26 51.47 53.54
N LYS A 1099 35.46 52.53 53.33
CA LYS A 1099 35.72 53.80 54.06
C LYS A 1099 34.62 54.88 54.14
N SER A 1100 33.60 54.88 53.28
CA SER A 1100 32.45 55.79 53.37
C SER A 1100 31.17 54.98 53.15
N GLY A 1101 30.17 55.17 54.01
CA GLY A 1101 29.02 54.27 54.14
C GLY A 1101 28.09 54.16 52.90
N PRO A 1102 27.00 53.39 53.03
CA PRO A 1102 26.08 53.01 51.94
C PRO A 1102 25.10 54.09 51.45
N ALA A 1103 25.32 55.36 51.81
CA ALA A 1103 24.49 56.48 51.37
C ALA A 1103 25.04 57.10 50.07
N MET A 1104 24.22 57.88 49.35
CA MET A 1104 24.75 58.74 48.27
C MET A 1104 25.93 59.56 48.78
N THR A 1105 26.93 59.80 47.94
CA THR A 1105 27.96 60.81 48.19
C THR A 1105 27.32 62.20 48.19
N TYR A 1106 28.03 63.19 48.75
CA TYR A 1106 27.54 64.57 48.78
C TYR A 1106 27.25 65.11 47.37
N ASP A 1107 28.12 64.79 46.41
CA ASP A 1107 27.97 65.25 45.02
C ASP A 1107 26.78 64.57 44.33
N GLU A 1108 26.57 63.26 44.55
CA GLU A 1108 25.39 62.54 44.03
C GLU A 1108 24.09 63.03 44.65
N PHE A 1109 24.08 63.27 45.97
CA PHE A 1109 22.95 63.86 46.66
C PHE A 1109 22.59 65.21 46.05
N LYS A 1110 23.60 66.04 45.76
CA LYS A 1110 23.43 67.34 45.14
C LYS A 1110 22.84 67.23 43.74
N LEU A 1111 23.41 66.39 42.89
CA LEU A 1111 22.94 66.16 41.51
C LEU A 1111 21.51 65.61 41.48
N PHE A 1112 21.20 64.66 42.35
CA PHE A 1112 19.86 64.11 42.48
C PHE A 1112 18.85 65.20 42.87
N LYS A 1113 19.20 66.08 43.82
CA LYS A 1113 18.36 67.20 44.25
C LYS A 1113 18.14 68.22 43.13
N GLU A 1114 19.17 68.54 42.35
CA GLU A 1114 19.06 69.40 41.15
C GLU A 1114 18.20 68.76 40.04
N SER A 1115 18.14 67.43 40.01
CA SER A 1115 17.39 66.63 39.03
C SER A 1115 15.92 66.41 39.40
N LEU A 1116 15.45 66.90 40.57
CA LEU A 1116 14.08 66.68 41.03
C LEU A 1116 13.04 67.42 40.15
N PRO A 1117 11.88 66.81 39.88
CA PRO A 1117 10.79 67.50 39.20
C PRO A 1117 10.08 68.48 40.13
N MET A 1118 9.45 69.51 39.58
CA MET A 1118 8.55 70.36 40.36
C MET A 1118 7.14 69.71 40.47
N PRO A 1119 6.36 70.00 41.52
CA PRO A 1119 5.09 69.30 41.80
C PRO A 1119 4.09 69.25 40.63
N GLU A 1120 3.97 70.30 39.83
CA GLU A 1120 3.03 70.39 38.70
C GLU A 1120 3.74 70.46 37.32
N GLU A 1121 5.02 70.07 37.24
CA GLU A 1121 5.82 70.15 36.01
C GLU A 1121 5.43 69.06 35.00
N PHE A 1122 5.22 69.39 33.72
CA PHE A 1122 5.05 68.37 32.69
C PHE A 1122 6.37 67.71 32.33
N ARG A 1123 6.32 66.50 31.75
CA ARG A 1123 7.52 65.70 31.47
C ARG A 1123 8.42 66.39 30.45
N GLU A 1124 7.83 67.02 29.45
CA GLU A 1124 8.48 67.73 28.36
C GLU A 1124 9.20 68.98 28.90
N ASP A 1125 8.53 69.75 29.76
CA ASP A 1125 9.09 70.95 30.41
C ASP A 1125 10.24 70.58 31.36
N TYR A 1126 10.08 69.49 32.11
CA TYR A 1126 11.12 68.92 32.96
C TYR A 1126 12.37 68.54 32.17
N ILE A 1127 12.20 67.80 31.07
CA ILE A 1127 13.30 67.41 30.19
C ILE A 1127 14.02 68.66 29.66
N HIS A 1128 13.27 69.68 29.23
CA HIS A 1128 13.83 70.92 28.73
C HIS A 1128 14.64 71.67 29.81
N ARG A 1129 14.11 71.80 31.03
CA ARG A 1129 14.80 72.44 32.17
C ARG A 1129 16.07 71.69 32.56
N ILE A 1130 16.01 70.38 32.70
CA ILE A 1130 17.17 69.58 33.10
C ILE A 1130 18.26 69.61 32.02
N ASN A 1131 17.90 69.55 30.74
CA ASN A 1131 18.89 69.71 29.66
C ASN A 1131 19.58 71.08 29.71
N LYS A 1132 18.82 72.16 29.93
CA LYS A 1132 19.38 73.51 30.10
C LYS A 1132 20.33 73.58 31.30
N LEU A 1133 19.97 72.99 32.43
CA LEU A 1133 20.84 72.92 33.61
C LEU A 1133 22.08 72.04 33.38
N ALA A 1134 21.95 70.95 32.61
CA ALA A 1134 23.04 70.08 32.21
C ALA A 1134 24.04 70.78 31.29
N ASP A 1135 23.56 71.58 30.34
CA ASP A 1135 24.43 72.37 29.45
C ASP A 1135 25.20 73.44 30.23
N ILE A 1136 24.54 74.15 31.15
CA ILE A 1136 25.19 75.12 32.05
C ILE A 1136 26.22 74.43 32.95
N ALA A 1137 25.95 73.23 33.45
CA ALA A 1137 26.89 72.48 34.28
C ALA A 1137 28.12 72.04 33.47
N LYS A 1138 27.94 71.55 32.23
CA LYS A 1138 29.03 71.19 31.31
C LYS A 1138 29.91 72.38 30.97
N GLU A 1139 29.35 73.56 30.71
CA GLU A 1139 30.10 74.80 30.46
C GLU A 1139 30.96 75.24 31.65
N ASN A 1140 30.60 74.79 32.87
CA ASN A 1140 31.30 75.12 34.11
C ASN A 1140 32.16 73.96 34.66
N ASP A 1141 32.43 72.94 33.85
CA ASP A 1141 33.20 71.73 34.22
C ASP A 1141 32.65 71.01 35.46
N LYS A 1142 31.32 71.08 35.65
CA LYS A 1142 30.58 70.40 36.72
C LYS A 1142 29.81 69.22 36.16
N ILE A 1143 29.59 68.21 37.00
CA ILE A 1143 28.75 67.07 36.65
C ILE A 1143 27.32 67.58 36.39
N PRO A 1144 26.69 67.25 35.25
CA PRO A 1144 25.36 67.75 34.92
C PRO A 1144 24.24 67.01 35.68
N PRO A 1145 23.15 67.70 36.05
CA PRO A 1145 21.93 67.02 36.48
C PRO A 1145 21.35 66.17 35.33
N GLU A 1146 20.58 65.13 35.70
CA GLU A 1146 20.15 64.10 34.76
C GLU A 1146 18.62 63.97 34.71
N ILE A 1147 18.11 63.61 33.54
CA ILE A 1147 16.69 63.31 33.36
C ILE A 1147 16.38 62.00 34.08
N LEU A 1148 15.59 62.07 35.15
CA LEU A 1148 15.14 60.88 35.88
C LEU A 1148 14.26 59.98 34.99
N PRO A 1149 14.26 58.65 35.15
CA PRO A 1149 13.35 57.75 34.43
C PRO A 1149 11.89 58.19 34.54
N LEU A 1150 11.08 57.88 33.52
CA LEU A 1150 9.69 58.34 33.45
C LEU A 1150 8.88 57.89 34.67
N GLU A 1151 9.05 56.65 35.09
CA GLU A 1151 8.38 56.06 36.25
C GLU A 1151 8.80 56.77 37.55
N LEU A 1152 10.09 57.06 37.71
CA LEU A 1152 10.60 57.78 38.88
C LEU A 1152 10.06 59.22 38.92
N PHE A 1153 10.04 59.91 37.78
CA PHE A 1153 9.44 61.24 37.65
C PHE A 1153 7.97 61.26 38.04
N ILE A 1154 7.17 60.32 37.50
CA ILE A 1154 5.74 60.20 37.84
C ILE A 1154 5.56 59.91 39.33
N ASN A 1155 6.36 59.00 39.89
CA ASN A 1155 6.25 58.59 41.29
C ASN A 1155 6.65 59.70 42.26
N LEU A 1156 7.70 60.48 41.97
CA LEU A 1156 8.11 61.64 42.77
C LEU A 1156 7.03 62.72 42.78
N LYS A 1157 6.43 63.02 41.62
CA LYS A 1157 5.31 63.98 41.56
C LYS A 1157 4.09 63.54 42.38
N LYS A 1158 3.78 62.24 42.40
CA LYS A 1158 2.64 61.70 43.19
C LYS A 1158 2.81 61.85 44.69
N ILE A 1159 4.05 61.88 45.19
CA ILE A 1159 4.34 62.03 46.64
C ILE A 1159 4.59 63.47 47.06
N TYR A 1160 4.68 64.40 46.11
CA TYR A 1160 4.77 65.82 46.42
C TYR A 1160 3.42 66.40 46.82
N PRO A 1161 3.43 67.38 47.75
CA PRO A 1161 2.27 68.21 47.99
C PRO A 1161 1.86 68.92 46.70
N ASN A 1162 0.59 68.79 46.32
CA ASN A 1162 0.00 69.39 45.15
C ASN A 1162 -1.01 70.49 45.53
N LYS A 1163 -1.56 71.19 44.53
CA LYS A 1163 -2.47 72.32 44.74
C LYS A 1163 -3.78 71.97 45.47
N SER A 1164 -4.19 70.70 45.46
CA SER A 1164 -5.42 70.23 46.11
C SER A 1164 -5.19 69.70 47.53
N ASN A 1165 -3.95 69.65 48.03
CA ASN A 1165 -3.69 69.32 49.42
C ASN A 1165 -4.05 70.49 50.34
N THR A 1166 -5.01 70.26 51.24
CA THR A 1166 -5.58 71.28 52.13
C THR A 1166 -5.12 71.16 53.58
N ASN A 1167 -4.51 70.03 53.98
CA ASN A 1167 -4.13 69.76 55.36
C ASN A 1167 -2.87 68.87 55.45
N TYR A 1168 -1.87 69.33 56.21
CA TYR A 1168 -0.63 68.61 56.45
C TYR A 1168 -0.83 67.26 57.14
N LYS A 1169 -1.80 67.12 58.07
CA LYS A 1169 -2.11 65.83 58.72
C LYS A 1169 -2.62 64.78 57.73
N VAL A 1170 -3.41 65.20 56.73
CA VAL A 1170 -3.92 64.29 55.70
C VAL A 1170 -2.77 63.84 54.78
N TYR A 1171 -1.89 64.77 54.42
CA TYR A 1171 -0.67 64.44 53.68
C TYR A 1171 0.25 63.49 54.46
N LEU A 1172 0.46 63.74 55.75
CA LEU A 1172 1.29 62.92 56.62
C LEU A 1172 0.75 61.49 56.72
N ASN A 1173 -0.56 61.32 56.91
CA ASN A 1173 -1.20 60.00 56.92
C ASN A 1173 -1.06 59.29 55.56
N ASN A 1174 -1.19 60.02 54.44
CA ASN A 1174 -1.01 59.45 53.10
C ASN A 1174 0.43 58.99 52.86
N MET A 1175 1.44 59.73 53.30
CA MET A 1175 2.85 59.36 53.18
C MET A 1175 3.21 58.17 54.07
N GLU A 1176 2.66 58.12 55.29
CA GLU A 1176 2.81 56.99 56.21
C GLU A 1176 2.23 55.69 55.62
N ASN A 1177 1.04 55.76 55.02
CA ASN A 1177 0.38 54.61 54.36
C ASN A 1177 1.17 54.03 53.18
N ILE A 1178 2.02 54.83 52.53
CA ILE A 1178 2.91 54.37 51.45
C ILE A 1178 4.36 54.21 51.90
N GLU A 1179 4.65 54.32 53.20
CA GLU A 1179 5.98 54.12 53.80
C GLU A 1179 7.05 55.09 53.25
N VAL A 1180 6.64 56.31 52.91
CA VAL A 1180 7.52 57.40 52.44
C VAL A 1180 7.72 58.39 53.57
N THR A 1181 8.93 58.94 53.70
CA THR A 1181 9.18 59.99 54.70
C THR A 1181 8.48 61.28 54.21
N PRO A 1182 7.56 61.88 54.99
CA PRO A 1182 6.90 63.12 54.61
C PRO A 1182 7.85 64.32 54.72
N VAL A 1183 7.72 65.30 53.83
CA VAL A 1183 8.44 66.58 53.97
C VAL A 1183 7.99 67.34 55.22
N SER A 1184 8.81 68.23 55.77
CA SER A 1184 8.40 69.05 56.93
C SER A 1184 7.19 69.92 56.62
N GLU A 1185 6.40 70.28 57.65
CA GLU A 1185 5.20 71.13 57.50
C GLU A 1185 5.47 72.46 56.79
N ASN A 1186 6.62 73.07 57.08
CA ASN A 1186 7.07 74.29 56.39
C ASN A 1186 7.28 74.04 54.88
N THR A 1187 7.97 72.95 54.54
CA THR A 1187 8.21 72.55 53.15
C THR A 1187 6.92 72.15 52.46
N PHE A 1188 6.00 71.49 53.16
CA PHE A 1188 4.67 71.17 52.67
C PHE A 1188 3.94 72.45 52.24
N ASN A 1189 3.88 73.45 53.12
CA ASN A 1189 3.25 74.73 52.80
C ASN A 1189 3.93 75.41 51.61
N SER A 1190 5.27 75.43 51.56
CA SER A 1190 6.02 75.99 50.42
C SER A 1190 5.74 75.27 49.10
N LEU A 1191 5.69 73.93 49.10
CA LEU A 1191 5.42 73.15 47.89
C LEU A 1191 3.96 73.25 47.42
N VAL A 1192 3.01 73.37 48.34
CA VAL A 1192 1.60 73.64 47.99
C VAL A 1192 1.46 75.01 47.32
N GLU A 1193 2.15 76.03 47.82
CA GLU A 1193 2.16 77.36 47.19
C GLU A 1193 2.86 77.34 45.82
N VAL A 1194 4.00 76.65 45.69
CA VAL A 1194 4.64 76.41 44.38
C VAL A 1194 3.67 75.71 43.42
N ALA A 1195 2.95 74.67 43.87
CA ALA A 1195 1.98 73.93 43.05
C ALA A 1195 0.77 74.79 42.63
N LYS A 1196 0.18 75.57 43.55
CA LYS A 1196 -0.92 76.50 43.24
C LYS A 1196 -0.50 77.56 42.24
N SER A 1197 0.72 78.10 42.40
CA SER A 1197 1.27 79.10 41.51
C SER A 1197 1.59 78.55 40.12
N MET A 1198 2.18 77.36 40.04
CA MET A 1198 2.42 76.67 38.75
C MET A 1198 1.10 76.38 38.02
N ALA A 1199 0.01 76.14 38.75
CA ALA A 1199 -1.31 75.95 38.16
C ALA A 1199 -1.93 77.25 37.60
N LEU A 1200 -1.52 78.43 38.11
CA LEU A 1200 -2.01 79.75 37.70
C LEU A 1200 -1.15 80.40 36.60
N ASN A 1201 0.19 80.29 36.68
CA ASN A 1201 1.11 80.87 35.69
C ASN A 1201 2.41 80.05 35.60
N ARG A 1202 2.60 79.33 34.49
CA ARG A 1202 3.54 78.21 34.41
C ARG A 1202 5.03 78.58 34.32
N TYR A 1203 5.41 79.82 33.98
CA TYR A 1203 6.75 80.07 33.42
C TYR A 1203 7.65 81.19 33.99
N THR A 1204 7.25 82.05 34.94
CA THR A 1204 8.04 83.30 35.16
C THR A 1204 8.44 83.70 36.59
N VAL A 1205 8.00 83.04 37.68
CA VAL A 1205 8.35 83.49 39.06
C VAL A 1205 8.88 82.39 40.02
N TYR A 1206 8.71 81.10 39.72
CA TYR A 1206 8.80 80.07 40.77
C TYR A 1206 9.91 79.02 40.61
N GLU A 1207 10.69 79.06 39.51
CA GLU A 1207 11.97 78.31 39.43
C GLU A 1207 12.89 78.76 40.57
N LYS A 1208 13.00 80.07 40.82
CA LYS A 1208 13.78 80.61 41.93
C LYS A 1208 13.27 80.14 43.30
N SER A 1209 11.95 80.11 43.55
CA SER A 1209 11.40 79.67 44.85
C SER A 1209 11.60 78.17 45.12
N PHE A 1210 11.47 77.32 44.09
CA PHE A 1210 11.75 75.89 44.18
C PHE A 1210 13.26 75.61 44.30
N THR A 1211 14.07 76.32 43.51
CA THR A 1211 15.54 76.27 43.58
C THR A 1211 16.06 76.81 44.92
N ASP A 1212 15.48 77.85 45.50
CA ASP A 1212 15.83 78.38 46.82
C ASP A 1212 15.46 77.37 47.93
N LEU A 1213 14.32 76.67 47.81
CA LEU A 1213 13.91 75.58 48.70
C LEU A 1213 14.91 74.41 48.67
N ILE A 1214 15.42 74.08 47.48
CA ILE A 1214 16.45 73.05 47.29
C ILE A 1214 17.81 73.53 47.80
N ASN A 1215 18.20 74.77 47.48
CA ASN A 1215 19.53 75.34 47.75
C ASN A 1215 19.76 75.73 49.21
N THR A 1216 18.75 76.21 49.94
CA THR A 1216 18.88 76.56 51.38
C THR A 1216 19.21 75.35 52.27
N LYS A 1217 19.11 74.13 51.74
CA LYS A 1217 19.37 72.87 52.45
C LYS A 1217 20.53 72.06 51.86
N MET A 1218 21.27 72.62 50.88
CA MET A 1218 22.45 71.99 50.27
C MET A 1218 23.75 72.20 51.06
N SER A 1219 23.79 73.06 52.09
CA SER A 1219 24.95 73.18 52.98
C SER A 1219 25.15 71.89 53.79
N LYS A 1220 26.42 71.50 53.99
CA LYS A 1220 26.80 70.33 54.80
C LYS A 1220 26.15 70.38 56.18
#